data_AF-A0A412Y163-F1
#
_entry.id   AF-A0A412Y163-F1
#
_cell.length_a   1.000
_cell.length_b   1.000
_cell.length_c   1.000
_cell.angle_alpha   90.00
_cell.angle_beta   90.00
_cell.angle_gamma   90.00
#
_symmetry.space_group_name_H-M   'P 1'
#
loop_
_entity.id
_entity.type
_entity.pdbx_description
1 polymer ?
#
loop_
_entity_poly.entity_id
_entity_poly.type
_entity_poly.pdbx_seq_one_letter_code
_entity_poly.pdbx_strand_id
1 'polypeptide(L)'
;MIHIACNIDANFTQHCAVTLVSLFENNKTADICVHIVAPGLPEKDQNILKSLAASYGNEVCFYFPSPELLANFSIRKFGKRISMATYYRCMFSAILPATVDKVLYLDCDIVILGDISEFWNTDLTDYAVGCVEDIGYDDMERYETLKYDSKYSYFNAGVLLINLKYWREHKVDEQCVKYFLAYPERIRYNDQDLLNALLHEHKLFVSLKWNMQDAFYRYGMEKKIEHWPTLKQDLESPVILHYTNKKPWNYDSMHPLRREYYTYLDMTPWRGKRPLLSLKNSLLRFIKLLPYVLKLRKPKYMKLNKQFIITNFAAFALMLFLPTGCRQADGKQDAVQSYRVIKVAASPVEISESYSAAIRGRQDVDILPQISGRIIRLKVKEGERVKTGQVLAVIDQVPYRAALRTAQANVSAAQAKVETARIELRGKQALFDEKVISDYELSLARNQLAVACAELEQAKAQESDARNNLSYTEIKSPSNGVVGTLPYRIGALVGPNMAQPFTVVSDNAEMYAYFSISENMLRRYSARYGSIDSMIAGTPEVGLQLNDGSLYKAKGRIETVSGVVDPVTGTVQIKALFPNPDRELLSGSIGNVILQNPKTEAVTIPMTATVELQDKIIAYRLKNGQAEAAYLTVDRLNDGNRFIVKEGLSVGDTIVAEGVGLVREGMSITPKNETK
;
A
#
# COMPACT_ATOMS: atom_id res chain seq x y z
N MET A 1 -22.84 -33.32 -1.67
CA MET A 1 -21.63 -32.48 -1.62
C MET A 1 -21.95 -31.04 -2.03
N ILE A 2 -21.61 -30.08 -1.15
CA ILE A 2 -21.61 -28.64 -1.41
C ILE A 2 -20.17 -28.23 -1.73
N HIS A 3 -19.97 -27.52 -2.84
CA HIS A 3 -18.66 -27.02 -3.23
C HIS A 3 -18.53 -25.56 -2.83
N ILE A 4 -17.47 -25.26 -2.08
CA ILE A 4 -17.12 -23.90 -1.65
C ILE A 4 -15.85 -23.47 -2.34
N ALA A 5 -15.76 -22.22 -2.80
CA ALA A 5 -14.52 -21.64 -3.32
C ALA A 5 -14.06 -20.44 -2.50
N CYS A 6 -12.76 -20.37 -2.25
CA CYS A 6 -12.11 -19.20 -1.66
C CYS A 6 -10.83 -18.88 -2.45
N ASN A 7 -10.44 -17.61 -2.51
CA ASN A 7 -9.11 -17.20 -2.96
C ASN A 7 -8.37 -16.48 -1.82
N ILE A 8 -7.12 -16.86 -1.58
CA ILE A 8 -6.32 -16.24 -0.50
C ILE A 8 -4.86 -16.09 -0.85
N ASP A 9 -4.21 -15.15 -0.17
CA ASP A 9 -2.77 -15.16 0.03
C ASP A 9 -2.44 -15.44 1.51
N ALA A 10 -1.15 -15.58 1.82
CA ALA A 10 -0.67 -15.93 3.16
C ALA A 10 -1.10 -14.93 4.27
N ASN A 11 -1.46 -13.68 3.93
CA ASN A 11 -1.94 -12.72 4.93
C ASN A 11 -3.39 -13.01 5.37
N PHE A 12 -4.14 -13.80 4.59
CA PHE A 12 -5.55 -14.10 4.82
C PHE A 12 -5.81 -15.49 5.38
N THR A 13 -4.80 -16.33 5.62
CA THR A 13 -4.95 -17.69 6.18
C THR A 13 -5.80 -17.71 7.46
N GLN A 14 -5.51 -16.82 8.41
CA GLN A 14 -6.28 -16.71 9.65
C GLN A 14 -7.76 -16.37 9.39
N HIS A 15 -8.01 -15.47 8.45
CA HIS A 15 -9.36 -14.97 8.19
C HIS A 15 -10.18 -16.03 7.43
N CYS A 16 -9.56 -16.72 6.47
CA CYS A 16 -10.12 -17.90 5.81
C CYS A 16 -10.48 -19.00 6.82
N ALA A 17 -9.59 -19.28 7.79
CA ALA A 17 -9.89 -20.25 8.84
C ALA A 17 -11.14 -19.87 9.65
N VAL A 18 -11.36 -18.57 9.94
CA VAL A 18 -12.59 -18.10 10.59
C VAL A 18 -13.82 -18.34 9.72
N THR A 19 -13.75 -18.00 8.44
CA THR A 19 -14.85 -18.25 7.49
C THR A 19 -15.18 -19.73 7.41
N LEU A 20 -14.19 -20.61 7.25
CA LEU A 20 -14.40 -22.06 7.17
C LEU A 20 -14.94 -22.66 8.48
N VAL A 21 -14.39 -22.28 9.63
CA VAL A 21 -14.92 -22.76 10.92
C VAL A 21 -16.35 -22.30 11.13
N SER A 22 -16.69 -21.05 10.79
CA SER A 22 -18.07 -20.56 10.87
C SER A 22 -19.01 -21.30 9.90
N LEU A 23 -18.53 -21.67 8.71
CA LEU A 23 -19.29 -22.48 7.77
C LEU A 23 -19.58 -23.86 8.36
N PHE A 24 -18.55 -24.58 8.81
CA PHE A 24 -18.69 -25.95 9.30
C PHE A 24 -19.52 -26.03 10.59
N GLU A 25 -19.35 -25.08 11.51
CA GLU A 25 -20.12 -25.02 12.76
C GLU A 25 -21.62 -24.83 12.50
N ASN A 26 -22.01 -24.10 11.47
CA ASN A 26 -23.42 -23.86 11.15
C ASN A 26 -24.00 -24.83 10.11
N ASN A 27 -23.18 -25.75 9.57
CA ASN A 27 -23.58 -26.70 8.53
C ASN A 27 -23.03 -28.11 8.84
N LYS A 28 -23.12 -28.54 10.10
CA LYS A 28 -22.48 -29.77 10.61
C LYS A 28 -22.89 -31.06 9.90
N THR A 29 -24.09 -31.08 9.32
CA THR A 29 -24.63 -32.25 8.61
C THR A 29 -24.37 -32.20 7.11
N ALA A 30 -23.84 -31.09 6.59
CA ALA A 30 -23.55 -30.94 5.18
C ALA A 30 -22.19 -31.56 4.84
N ASP A 31 -22.17 -32.32 3.75
CA ASP A 31 -20.94 -32.81 3.11
C ASP A 31 -20.34 -31.68 2.27
N ILE A 32 -19.23 -31.08 2.72
CA ILE A 32 -18.62 -29.89 2.12
C ILE A 32 -17.20 -30.19 1.60
N CYS A 33 -16.96 -29.83 0.34
CA CYS A 33 -15.64 -29.79 -0.26
C CYS A 33 -15.22 -28.33 -0.52
N VAL A 34 -14.10 -27.91 0.05
CA VAL A 34 -13.58 -26.54 -0.09
C VAL A 34 -12.46 -26.51 -1.12
N HIS A 35 -12.57 -25.61 -2.08
CA HIS A 35 -11.59 -25.34 -3.11
C HIS A 35 -10.89 -24.01 -2.83
N ILE A 36 -9.63 -24.06 -2.43
CA ILE A 36 -8.85 -22.87 -2.09
C ILE A 36 -7.85 -22.58 -3.20
N VAL A 37 -8.06 -21.48 -3.92
CA VAL A 37 -7.11 -20.96 -4.89
C VAL A 37 -6.13 -20.05 -4.18
N ALA A 38 -4.88 -20.49 -4.01
CA ALA A 38 -3.93 -19.77 -3.16
C ALA A 38 -2.51 -19.78 -3.74
N PRO A 39 -2.18 -18.86 -4.67
CA PRO A 39 -0.85 -18.78 -5.25
C PRO A 39 0.20 -18.56 -4.15
N GLY A 40 1.12 -19.50 -3.99
CA GLY A 40 2.23 -19.38 -3.04
C GLY A 40 1.85 -19.50 -1.56
N LEU A 41 0.74 -20.15 -1.21
CA LEU A 41 0.39 -20.41 0.19
C LEU A 41 1.37 -21.41 0.84
N PRO A 42 2.03 -21.07 1.96
CA PRO A 42 2.97 -21.97 2.63
C PRO A 42 2.32 -23.29 3.05
N GLU A 43 3.07 -24.39 3.00
CA GLU A 43 2.59 -25.73 3.38
C GLU A 43 2.08 -25.78 4.83
N LYS A 44 2.72 -25.04 5.75
CA LYS A 44 2.25 -24.88 7.14
C LYS A 44 0.80 -24.39 7.21
N ASP A 45 0.47 -23.38 6.40
CA ASP A 45 -0.85 -22.76 6.38
C ASP A 45 -1.87 -23.69 5.72
N GLN A 46 -1.48 -24.39 4.65
CA GLN A 46 -2.29 -25.44 4.04
C GLN A 46 -2.65 -26.53 5.06
N ASN A 47 -1.66 -27.02 5.81
CA ASN A 47 -1.86 -28.06 6.81
C ASN A 47 -2.82 -27.61 7.92
N ILE A 48 -2.73 -26.36 8.38
CA ILE A 48 -3.68 -25.81 9.36
C ILE A 48 -5.12 -25.87 8.82
N LEU A 49 -5.35 -25.42 7.59
CA LEU A 49 -6.69 -25.40 7.00
C LEU A 49 -7.21 -26.81 6.71
N LYS A 50 -6.36 -27.74 6.25
CA LYS A 50 -6.71 -29.17 6.09
C LYS A 50 -7.10 -29.81 7.41
N SER A 51 -6.29 -29.62 8.45
CA SER A 51 -6.57 -30.18 9.78
C SER A 51 -7.86 -29.60 10.37
N LEU A 52 -8.13 -28.31 10.16
CA LEU A 52 -9.39 -27.70 10.58
C LEU A 52 -10.57 -28.35 9.85
N ALA A 53 -10.57 -28.42 8.52
CA ALA A 53 -11.68 -29.04 7.79
C ALA A 53 -11.88 -30.53 8.14
N ALA A 54 -10.78 -31.28 8.26
CA ALA A 54 -10.80 -32.68 8.64
C ALA A 54 -11.43 -32.90 10.03
N SER A 55 -11.23 -31.97 10.98
CA SER A 55 -11.87 -32.04 12.31
C SER A 55 -13.40 -31.93 12.27
N TYR A 56 -13.97 -31.41 11.18
CA TYR A 56 -15.40 -31.38 10.91
C TYR A 56 -15.84 -32.45 9.90
N GLY A 57 -14.95 -33.35 9.48
CA GLY A 57 -15.25 -34.36 8.46
C GLY A 57 -15.33 -33.83 7.03
N ASN A 58 -14.77 -32.64 6.75
CA ASN A 58 -14.80 -31.98 5.45
C ASN A 58 -13.41 -31.97 4.77
N GLU A 59 -13.38 -31.75 3.45
CA GLU A 59 -12.15 -31.74 2.66
C GLU A 59 -11.77 -30.33 2.18
N VAL A 60 -10.45 -30.07 2.07
CA VAL A 60 -9.89 -28.87 1.46
C VAL A 60 -8.89 -29.24 0.36
N CYS A 61 -9.17 -28.81 -0.87
CA CYS A 61 -8.31 -28.93 -2.03
C CYS A 61 -7.64 -27.58 -2.33
N PHE A 62 -6.33 -27.60 -2.58
CA PHE A 62 -5.56 -26.39 -2.92
C PHE A 62 -5.23 -26.34 -4.39
N TYR A 63 -5.36 -25.16 -4.98
CA TYR A 63 -5.02 -24.88 -6.37
C TYR A 63 -3.98 -23.77 -6.43
N PHE A 64 -2.91 -24.02 -7.17
CA PHE A 64 -1.79 -23.10 -7.38
C PHE A 64 -1.72 -22.71 -8.86
N PRO A 65 -2.67 -21.89 -9.34
CA PRO A 65 -2.69 -21.50 -10.75
C PRO A 65 -1.41 -20.75 -11.13
N SER A 66 -0.97 -20.95 -12.37
CA SER A 66 0.22 -20.28 -12.86
C SER A 66 0.04 -18.75 -12.87
N PRO A 67 1.08 -17.95 -12.54
CA PRO A 67 1.01 -16.50 -12.65
C PRO A 67 0.61 -16.01 -14.06
N GLU A 68 0.90 -16.78 -15.12
CA GLU A 68 0.52 -16.43 -16.49
C GLU A 68 -1.00 -16.27 -16.68
N LEU A 69 -1.81 -16.99 -15.89
CA LEU A 69 -3.28 -16.90 -15.96
C LEU A 69 -3.78 -15.47 -15.70
N LEU A 70 -3.00 -14.69 -14.93
CA LEU A 70 -3.31 -13.30 -14.63
C LEU A 70 -2.37 -12.28 -15.29
N ALA A 71 -1.50 -12.69 -16.22
CA ALA A 71 -0.47 -11.81 -16.81
C ALA A 71 -1.04 -10.56 -17.49
N ASN A 72 -2.29 -10.64 -17.98
CA ASN A 72 -2.97 -9.56 -18.68
C ASN A 72 -3.73 -8.60 -17.74
N PHE A 73 -3.91 -8.98 -16.48
CA PHE A 73 -4.60 -8.15 -15.50
C PHE A 73 -3.63 -7.20 -14.81
N SER A 74 -4.14 -6.05 -14.37
CA SER A 74 -3.40 -5.13 -13.53
C SER A 74 -4.32 -4.51 -12.48
N ILE A 75 -3.77 -4.18 -11.31
CA ILE A 75 -4.51 -3.47 -10.27
C ILE A 75 -4.27 -1.97 -10.40
N ARG A 76 -5.35 -1.20 -10.52
CA ARG A 76 -5.28 0.25 -10.36
C ARG A 76 -4.96 0.59 -8.90
N LYS A 77 -3.95 1.43 -8.72
CA LYS A 77 -3.17 1.75 -7.50
C LYS A 77 -3.95 2.37 -6.32
N PHE A 78 -5.17 1.90 -6.01
CA PHE A 78 -5.92 2.32 -4.83
C PHE A 78 -5.56 1.44 -3.62
N GLY A 79 -4.44 1.79 -2.98
CA GLY A 79 -4.06 1.29 -1.65
C GLY A 79 -3.37 -0.08 -1.64
N LYS A 80 -2.42 -0.25 -0.72
CA LYS A 80 -1.64 -1.49 -0.47
C LYS A 80 -2.48 -2.68 0.03
N ARG A 81 -3.78 -2.76 -0.27
CA ARG A 81 -4.74 -3.69 0.36
C ARG A 81 -5.28 -4.79 -0.55
N ILE A 82 -5.22 -4.63 -1.87
CA ILE A 82 -5.80 -5.59 -2.82
C ILE A 82 -4.65 -6.16 -3.66
N SER A 83 -4.58 -7.49 -3.75
CA SER A 83 -3.56 -8.24 -4.50
C SER A 83 -4.15 -8.81 -5.79
N MET A 84 -3.29 -9.17 -6.75
CA MET A 84 -3.71 -9.76 -8.04
C MET A 84 -4.60 -10.98 -7.85
N ALA A 85 -4.52 -11.64 -6.68
CA ALA A 85 -5.32 -12.79 -6.33
C ALA A 85 -6.84 -12.57 -6.44
N THR A 86 -7.32 -11.30 -6.36
CA THR A 86 -8.75 -10.98 -6.54
C THR A 86 -9.30 -11.45 -7.89
N TYR A 87 -8.49 -11.39 -8.95
CA TYR A 87 -8.90 -11.78 -10.31
C TYR A 87 -9.00 -13.29 -10.52
N TYR A 88 -8.47 -14.14 -9.64
CA TYR A 88 -8.65 -15.59 -9.76
C TYR A 88 -10.12 -16.01 -9.66
N ARG A 89 -10.97 -15.19 -9.02
CA ARG A 89 -12.42 -15.39 -8.97
C ARG A 89 -13.05 -15.43 -10.37
N CYS A 90 -12.60 -14.56 -11.27
CA CYS A 90 -13.03 -14.54 -12.66
C CYS A 90 -12.58 -15.79 -13.45
N MET A 91 -11.62 -16.54 -12.92
CA MET A 91 -10.94 -17.64 -13.60
C MET A 91 -11.35 -19.03 -13.07
N PHE A 92 -12.37 -19.14 -12.21
CA PHE A 92 -12.72 -20.43 -11.60
C PHE A 92 -13.14 -21.51 -12.60
N SER A 93 -13.76 -21.15 -13.72
CA SER A 93 -14.08 -22.11 -14.80
C SER A 93 -12.83 -22.80 -15.35
N ALA A 94 -11.69 -22.09 -15.38
CA ALA A 94 -10.40 -22.58 -15.85
C ALA A 94 -9.56 -23.26 -14.74
N ILE A 95 -9.75 -22.89 -13.47
CA ILE A 95 -8.93 -23.39 -12.34
C ILE A 95 -9.54 -24.64 -11.71
N LEU A 96 -10.87 -24.65 -11.51
CA LEU A 96 -11.54 -25.71 -10.77
C LEU A 96 -11.81 -26.94 -11.67
N PRO A 97 -11.82 -28.16 -11.10
CA PRO A 97 -12.00 -29.39 -11.88
C PRO A 97 -13.27 -29.35 -12.73
N ALA A 98 -13.19 -29.91 -13.94
CA ALA A 98 -14.32 -29.96 -14.87
C ALA A 98 -15.55 -30.70 -14.31
N THR A 99 -15.37 -31.54 -13.28
CA THR A 99 -16.45 -32.24 -12.57
C THR A 99 -17.25 -31.35 -11.62
N VAL A 100 -16.78 -30.14 -11.32
CA VAL A 100 -17.45 -29.19 -10.42
C VAL A 100 -18.23 -28.19 -11.26
N ASP A 101 -19.55 -28.36 -11.36
CA ASP A 101 -20.42 -27.53 -12.22
C ASP A 101 -21.05 -26.33 -11.52
N LYS A 102 -21.03 -26.31 -10.19
CA LYS A 102 -21.56 -25.22 -9.35
C LYS A 102 -20.66 -25.04 -8.15
N VAL A 103 -20.45 -23.80 -7.73
CA VAL A 103 -19.65 -23.49 -6.54
C VAL A 103 -20.19 -22.25 -5.82
N LEU A 104 -20.19 -22.27 -4.49
CA LEU A 104 -20.45 -21.08 -3.69
C LEU A 104 -19.12 -20.42 -3.33
N TYR A 105 -18.84 -19.29 -3.94
CA TYR A 105 -17.67 -18.48 -3.65
C TYR A 105 -17.89 -17.61 -2.41
N LEU A 106 -16.88 -17.56 -1.54
CA LEU A 106 -16.86 -16.75 -0.31
C LEU A 106 -15.53 -16.01 -0.17
N ASP A 107 -15.59 -14.67 -0.02
CA ASP A 107 -14.46 -13.88 0.47
C ASP A 107 -14.09 -14.28 1.91
N CYS A 108 -12.82 -14.09 2.28
CA CYS A 108 -12.28 -14.53 3.57
C CYS A 108 -12.50 -13.54 4.73
N ASP A 109 -13.27 -12.48 4.49
CA ASP A 109 -13.71 -11.50 5.48
C ASP A 109 -15.22 -11.62 5.72
N ILE A 110 -15.67 -12.87 5.83
CA ILE A 110 -17.06 -13.27 6.02
C ILE A 110 -17.18 -14.22 7.20
N VAL A 111 -18.35 -14.19 7.86
CA VAL A 111 -18.77 -15.17 8.87
C VAL A 111 -20.13 -15.74 8.46
N ILE A 112 -20.27 -17.05 8.54
CA ILE A 112 -21.51 -17.77 8.31
C ILE A 112 -22.17 -17.99 9.67
N LEU A 113 -23.45 -17.64 9.77
CA LEU A 113 -24.26 -17.61 10.99
C LEU A 113 -25.44 -18.58 10.95
N GLY A 114 -25.60 -19.33 9.85
CA GLY A 114 -26.70 -20.27 9.66
C GLY A 114 -26.46 -21.26 8.52
N ASP A 115 -27.49 -22.07 8.25
CA ASP A 115 -27.46 -23.11 7.23
C ASP A 115 -27.52 -22.50 5.81
N ILE A 116 -26.63 -22.96 4.92
CA ILE A 116 -26.49 -22.45 3.54
C ILE A 116 -27.16 -23.34 2.49
N SER A 117 -27.84 -24.42 2.90
CA SER A 117 -28.41 -25.42 1.98
C SER A 117 -29.49 -24.81 1.08
N GLU A 118 -30.32 -23.91 1.63
CA GLU A 118 -31.32 -23.17 0.84
C GLU A 118 -30.63 -22.35 -0.26
N PHE A 119 -29.53 -21.64 0.06
CA PHE A 119 -28.81 -20.86 -0.93
C PHE A 119 -28.16 -21.76 -1.98
N TRP A 120 -27.46 -22.81 -1.54
CA TRP A 120 -26.83 -23.78 -2.44
C TRP A 120 -27.82 -24.40 -3.44
N ASN A 121 -29.05 -24.68 -2.99
CA ASN A 121 -30.10 -25.29 -3.80
C ASN A 121 -30.86 -24.29 -4.69
N THR A 122 -30.46 -23.01 -4.72
CA THR A 122 -31.01 -22.04 -5.67
C THR A 122 -30.79 -22.52 -7.10
N ASP A 123 -31.86 -22.46 -7.91
CA ASP A 123 -31.81 -22.83 -9.33
C ASP A 123 -31.12 -21.71 -10.14
N LEU A 124 -30.07 -22.09 -10.86
CA LEU A 124 -29.29 -21.20 -11.72
C LEU A 124 -29.31 -21.65 -13.18
N THR A 125 -30.26 -22.49 -13.59
CA THR A 125 -30.31 -23.07 -14.94
C THR A 125 -30.17 -22.00 -16.04
N ASP A 126 -30.86 -20.87 -15.90
CA ASP A 126 -30.83 -19.76 -16.87
C ASP A 126 -29.88 -18.61 -16.50
N TYR A 127 -29.08 -18.77 -15.45
CA TYR A 127 -28.26 -17.70 -14.88
C TYR A 127 -26.80 -18.11 -14.74
N ALA A 128 -25.90 -17.17 -15.03
CA ALA A 128 -24.46 -17.34 -14.83
C ALA A 128 -24.09 -17.31 -13.35
N VAL A 129 -24.83 -16.55 -12.53
CA VAL A 129 -24.50 -16.33 -11.12
C VAL A 129 -25.72 -15.93 -10.27
N GLY A 130 -25.82 -16.52 -9.08
CA GLY A 130 -26.68 -16.05 -7.99
C GLY A 130 -25.92 -15.09 -7.09
N CYS A 131 -26.44 -13.89 -6.86
CA CYS A 131 -25.71 -12.82 -6.20
C CYS A 131 -26.62 -11.88 -5.42
N VAL A 132 -26.02 -10.98 -4.65
CA VAL A 132 -26.73 -9.98 -3.85
C VAL A 132 -26.32 -8.58 -4.32
N GLU A 133 -27.30 -7.69 -4.38
CA GLU A 133 -27.13 -6.30 -4.79
C GLU A 133 -26.13 -5.53 -3.90
N ASP A 134 -25.29 -4.68 -4.49
CA ASP A 134 -24.36 -3.79 -3.79
C ASP A 134 -24.91 -2.36 -3.83
N ILE A 135 -25.72 -2.02 -2.82
CA ILE A 135 -26.40 -0.74 -2.74
C ILE A 135 -25.47 0.31 -2.09
N GLY A 136 -24.95 1.21 -2.93
CA GLY A 136 -23.91 2.19 -2.60
C GLY A 136 -24.39 3.63 -2.41
N TYR A 137 -23.44 4.57 -2.43
CA TYR A 137 -23.70 6.02 -2.27
C TYR A 137 -23.54 6.85 -3.56
N ASP A 138 -23.28 6.23 -4.72
CA ASP A 138 -23.10 6.96 -5.99
C ASP A 138 -23.23 5.99 -7.19
N ASP A 139 -24.48 5.64 -7.55
CA ASP A 139 -24.73 4.49 -8.44
C ASP A 139 -24.63 4.84 -9.95
N MET A 140 -24.91 6.09 -10.35
CA MET A 140 -24.99 6.45 -11.77
C MET A 140 -23.63 6.47 -12.50
N GLU A 141 -22.59 7.03 -11.86
CA GLU A 141 -21.22 7.09 -12.43
C GLU A 141 -20.71 5.68 -12.82
N ARG A 142 -21.10 4.67 -12.03
CA ARG A 142 -20.66 3.28 -12.23
C ARG A 142 -21.25 2.69 -13.51
N TYR A 143 -22.56 2.85 -13.73
CA TYR A 143 -23.23 2.39 -14.94
C TYR A 143 -22.72 3.11 -16.19
N GLU A 144 -22.51 4.43 -16.09
CA GLU A 144 -21.93 5.23 -17.17
C GLU A 144 -20.51 4.79 -17.54
N THR A 145 -19.71 4.37 -16.55
CA THR A 145 -18.36 3.88 -16.75
C THR A 145 -18.35 2.49 -17.38
N LEU A 146 -19.15 1.55 -16.87
CA LEU A 146 -19.19 0.16 -17.36
C LEU A 146 -20.02 -0.01 -18.65
N LYS A 147 -20.78 1.02 -19.04
CA LYS A 147 -21.60 1.08 -20.26
C LYS A 147 -22.72 0.02 -20.30
N TYR A 148 -23.44 -0.15 -19.20
CA TYR A 148 -24.69 -0.91 -19.18
C TYR A 148 -25.78 -0.16 -18.42
N ASP A 149 -27.05 -0.49 -18.69
CA ASP A 149 -28.22 0.20 -18.16
C ASP A 149 -28.38 -0.04 -16.65
N SER A 150 -28.65 1.03 -15.88
CA SER A 150 -28.88 0.97 -14.44
C SER A 150 -30.01 0.03 -14.03
N LYS A 151 -30.97 -0.29 -14.94
CA LYS A 151 -32.05 -1.25 -14.68
C LYS A 151 -31.56 -2.64 -14.29
N TYR A 152 -30.36 -3.02 -14.75
CA TYR A 152 -29.78 -4.31 -14.42
C TYR A 152 -29.18 -4.33 -13.01
N SER A 153 -29.04 -3.17 -12.36
CA SER A 153 -28.38 -2.98 -11.08
C SER A 153 -26.95 -3.55 -11.03
N TYR A 154 -26.30 -3.49 -9.87
CA TYR A 154 -24.91 -3.86 -9.65
C TYR A 154 -24.78 -4.74 -8.39
N PHE A 155 -24.04 -5.85 -8.49
CA PHE A 155 -23.92 -6.84 -7.42
C PHE A 155 -22.55 -6.85 -6.76
N ASN A 156 -22.52 -7.28 -5.49
CA ASN A 156 -21.28 -7.46 -4.74
C ASN A 156 -20.65 -8.81 -5.09
N ALA A 157 -19.36 -8.83 -5.42
CA ALA A 157 -18.69 -10.06 -5.86
C ALA A 157 -18.27 -10.97 -4.70
N GLY A 158 -18.32 -10.53 -3.44
CA GLY A 158 -17.73 -11.26 -2.31
C GLY A 158 -18.47 -12.53 -1.87
N VAL A 159 -19.71 -12.69 -2.33
CA VAL A 159 -20.46 -13.94 -2.18
C VAL A 159 -21.20 -14.20 -3.49
N LEU A 160 -20.86 -15.29 -4.16
CA LEU A 160 -21.45 -15.64 -5.46
C LEU A 160 -21.74 -17.13 -5.51
N LEU A 161 -22.98 -17.49 -5.84
CA LEU A 161 -23.32 -18.85 -6.25
C LEU A 161 -23.07 -18.94 -7.76
N ILE A 162 -21.96 -19.54 -8.15
CA ILE A 162 -21.45 -19.52 -9.53
C ILE A 162 -21.90 -20.79 -10.25
N ASN A 163 -22.52 -20.61 -11.41
CA ASN A 163 -22.82 -21.68 -12.36
C ASN A 163 -21.58 -21.91 -13.25
N LEU A 164 -20.66 -22.77 -12.80
CA LEU A 164 -19.41 -23.04 -13.53
C LEU A 164 -19.66 -23.74 -14.86
N LYS A 165 -20.73 -24.54 -14.98
CA LYS A 165 -21.14 -25.12 -16.25
C LYS A 165 -21.44 -24.01 -17.27
N TYR A 166 -22.28 -23.04 -16.91
CA TYR A 166 -22.54 -21.86 -17.74
C TYR A 166 -21.24 -21.13 -18.08
N TRP A 167 -20.38 -20.88 -17.08
CA TRP A 167 -19.13 -20.13 -17.29
C TRP A 167 -18.19 -20.83 -18.27
N ARG A 168 -18.11 -22.17 -18.25
CA ARG A 168 -17.31 -22.95 -19.21
C ARG A 168 -17.93 -22.96 -20.60
N GLU A 169 -19.23 -23.19 -20.72
CA GLU A 169 -19.96 -23.19 -22.00
C GLU A 169 -19.84 -21.84 -22.72
N HIS A 170 -19.90 -20.74 -21.96
CA HIS A 170 -19.84 -19.37 -22.48
C HIS A 170 -18.43 -18.76 -22.41
N LYS A 171 -17.42 -19.50 -21.93
CA LYS A 171 -16.03 -19.04 -21.80
C LYS A 171 -15.89 -17.71 -21.05
N VAL A 172 -16.57 -17.58 -19.92
CA VAL A 172 -16.63 -16.33 -19.13
C VAL A 172 -15.23 -15.86 -18.70
N ASP A 173 -14.32 -16.77 -18.38
CA ASP A 173 -12.92 -16.47 -18.06
C ASP A 173 -12.18 -15.81 -19.24
N GLU A 174 -12.32 -16.32 -20.46
CA GLU A 174 -11.76 -15.67 -21.66
C GLU A 174 -12.40 -14.30 -21.92
N GLN A 175 -13.71 -14.17 -21.69
CA GLN A 175 -14.41 -12.88 -21.83
C GLN A 175 -13.91 -11.85 -20.82
N CYS A 176 -13.64 -12.28 -19.58
CA CYS A 176 -13.02 -11.44 -18.54
C CYS A 176 -11.68 -10.89 -19.01
N VAL A 177 -10.79 -11.74 -19.56
CA VAL A 177 -9.49 -11.30 -20.09
C VAL A 177 -9.67 -10.33 -21.25
N LYS A 178 -10.53 -10.66 -22.23
CA LYS A 178 -10.78 -9.82 -23.41
C LYS A 178 -11.34 -8.45 -23.04
N TYR A 179 -12.32 -8.40 -22.13
CA TYR A 179 -12.92 -7.15 -21.69
C TYR A 179 -11.91 -6.28 -20.94
N PHE A 180 -11.12 -6.88 -20.03
CA PHE A 180 -10.10 -6.12 -19.30
C PHE A 180 -9.02 -5.54 -20.23
N LEU A 181 -8.57 -6.30 -21.24
CA LEU A 181 -7.58 -5.81 -22.21
C LEU A 181 -8.15 -4.71 -23.12
N ALA A 182 -9.42 -4.79 -23.50
CA ALA A 182 -10.07 -3.80 -24.34
C ALA A 182 -10.39 -2.49 -23.59
N TYR A 183 -10.78 -2.60 -22.32
CA TYR A 183 -11.30 -1.49 -21.52
C TYR A 183 -10.73 -1.43 -20.09
N PRO A 184 -9.40 -1.46 -19.90
CA PRO A 184 -8.80 -1.45 -18.56
C PRO A 184 -9.13 -0.18 -17.78
N GLU A 185 -9.46 0.91 -18.48
CA GLU A 185 -9.82 2.19 -17.89
C GLU A 185 -11.19 2.21 -17.21
N ARG A 186 -12.10 1.29 -17.59
CA ARG A 186 -13.44 1.18 -17.02
C ARG A 186 -13.48 0.40 -15.71
N ILE A 187 -12.41 -0.33 -15.41
CA ILE A 187 -12.34 -1.22 -14.25
C ILE A 187 -11.78 -0.45 -13.04
N ARG A 188 -12.64 -0.12 -12.08
CA ARG A 188 -12.32 0.60 -10.84
C ARG A 188 -12.32 -0.32 -9.61
N TYR A 189 -13.27 -1.23 -9.54
CA TYR A 189 -13.48 -2.21 -8.48
C TYR A 189 -13.07 -3.64 -8.91
N ASN A 190 -12.03 -3.72 -9.74
CA ASN A 190 -11.37 -4.96 -10.17
C ASN A 190 -12.34 -6.01 -10.74
N ASP A 191 -12.33 -7.22 -10.19
CA ASP A 191 -13.14 -8.36 -10.60
C ASP A 191 -14.65 -8.11 -10.46
N GLN A 192 -15.08 -7.32 -9.48
CA GLN A 192 -16.50 -7.00 -9.30
C GLN A 192 -17.07 -6.20 -10.49
N ASP A 193 -16.32 -5.20 -10.97
CA ASP A 193 -16.70 -4.43 -12.15
C ASP A 193 -16.70 -5.28 -13.41
N LEU A 194 -15.71 -6.18 -13.53
CA LEU A 194 -15.58 -7.06 -14.69
C LEU A 194 -16.75 -8.04 -14.79
N LEU A 195 -17.10 -8.69 -13.66
CA LEU A 195 -18.22 -9.62 -13.60
C LEU A 195 -19.56 -8.90 -13.77
N ASN A 196 -19.73 -7.69 -13.23
CA ASN A 196 -20.94 -6.90 -13.49
C ASN A 196 -21.04 -6.49 -14.97
N ALA A 197 -19.96 -6.02 -15.58
CA ALA A 197 -19.96 -5.64 -16.98
C ALA A 197 -20.33 -6.82 -17.91
N LEU A 198 -19.89 -8.03 -17.60
CA LEU A 198 -20.12 -9.21 -18.44
C LEU A 198 -21.43 -9.95 -18.12
N LEU A 199 -21.84 -10.02 -16.86
CA LEU A 199 -22.94 -10.89 -16.41
C LEU A 199 -24.20 -10.12 -16.02
N HIS A 200 -24.29 -8.82 -16.34
CA HIS A 200 -25.41 -7.98 -15.90
C HIS A 200 -26.79 -8.49 -16.35
N GLU A 201 -26.89 -9.13 -17.52
CA GLU A 201 -28.13 -9.70 -18.04
C GLU A 201 -28.39 -11.14 -17.58
N HIS A 202 -27.36 -11.85 -17.12
CA HIS A 202 -27.41 -13.28 -16.79
C HIS A 202 -27.14 -13.54 -15.30
N LYS A 203 -27.75 -12.75 -14.43
CA LYS A 203 -27.62 -12.88 -12.96
C LYS A 203 -28.98 -13.01 -12.30
N LEU A 204 -29.01 -13.76 -11.20
CA LEU A 204 -30.16 -13.89 -10.31
C LEU A 204 -29.86 -13.17 -9.00
N PHE A 205 -30.68 -12.17 -8.65
CA PHE A 205 -30.62 -11.59 -7.32
C PHE A 205 -31.32 -12.48 -6.30
N VAL A 206 -30.62 -12.78 -5.20
CA VAL A 206 -31.15 -13.54 -4.06
C VAL A 206 -31.31 -12.64 -2.83
N SER A 207 -31.97 -13.16 -1.78
CA SER A 207 -32.17 -12.43 -0.52
C SER A 207 -30.85 -11.88 0.06
N LEU A 208 -30.92 -10.70 0.67
CA LEU A 208 -29.77 -10.04 1.30
C LEU A 208 -29.16 -10.87 2.43
N LYS A 209 -29.92 -11.79 3.04
CA LYS A 209 -29.43 -12.67 4.12
C LYS A 209 -28.22 -13.52 3.69
N TRP A 210 -28.05 -13.73 2.38
CA TRP A 210 -26.96 -14.49 1.77
C TRP A 210 -25.67 -13.69 1.52
N ASN A 211 -25.70 -12.36 1.65
CA ASN A 211 -24.50 -11.52 1.63
C ASN A 211 -24.80 -10.19 2.32
N MET A 212 -24.86 -10.22 3.65
CA MET A 212 -25.21 -9.06 4.45
C MET A 212 -23.99 -8.14 4.63
N GLN A 213 -23.95 -7.08 3.84
CA GLN A 213 -22.84 -6.13 3.75
C GLN A 213 -22.91 -5.01 4.81
N ASP A 214 -21.76 -4.41 5.16
CA ASP A 214 -21.65 -3.29 6.14
C ASP A 214 -22.61 -2.14 5.82
N ALA A 215 -22.84 -1.87 4.53
CA ALA A 215 -23.67 -0.77 4.06
C ALA A 215 -25.10 -0.85 4.60
N PHE A 216 -25.73 -2.04 4.60
CA PHE A 216 -27.12 -2.21 5.03
C PHE A 216 -27.36 -1.92 6.51
N TYR A 217 -26.31 -1.97 7.35
CA TYR A 217 -26.39 -1.59 8.77
C TYR A 217 -26.22 -0.10 9.04
N ARG A 218 -25.91 0.71 8.02
CA ARG A 218 -25.66 2.15 8.21
C ARG A 218 -26.94 2.92 8.43
N TYR A 219 -26.88 3.87 9.36
CA TYR A 219 -28.01 4.73 9.67
C TYR A 219 -28.44 5.54 8.44
N GLY A 220 -29.73 5.48 8.08
CA GLY A 220 -30.31 6.20 6.94
C GLY A 220 -30.44 5.36 5.66
N MET A 221 -29.98 4.11 5.63
CA MET A 221 -30.21 3.19 4.50
C MET A 221 -31.68 2.85 4.30
N GLU A 222 -32.46 2.86 5.38
CA GLU A 222 -33.91 2.61 5.34
C GLU A 222 -34.68 3.54 4.42
N LYS A 223 -34.10 4.71 4.10
CA LYS A 223 -34.71 5.72 3.23
C LYS A 223 -34.36 5.53 1.76
N LYS A 224 -33.37 4.69 1.45
CA LYS A 224 -32.86 4.48 0.09
C LYS A 224 -33.41 3.22 -0.56
N ILE A 225 -33.91 2.27 0.22
CA ILE A 225 -34.37 0.99 -0.29
C ILE A 225 -35.89 0.95 -0.24
N GLU A 226 -36.51 0.92 -1.42
CA GLU A 226 -37.97 0.97 -1.59
C GLU A 226 -38.70 -0.13 -0.82
N HIS A 227 -38.09 -1.32 -0.71
CA HIS A 227 -38.65 -2.50 -0.06
C HIS A 227 -38.07 -2.78 1.35
N TRP A 228 -37.71 -1.72 2.10
CA TRP A 228 -37.08 -1.85 3.42
C TRP A 228 -37.81 -2.76 4.44
N PRO A 229 -39.16 -2.76 4.56
CA PRO A 229 -39.85 -3.62 5.53
C PRO A 229 -39.55 -5.11 5.35
N THR A 230 -39.45 -5.57 4.10
CA THR A 230 -39.13 -6.95 3.74
C THR A 230 -37.67 -7.30 4.08
N LEU A 231 -36.77 -6.33 3.95
CA LEU A 231 -35.34 -6.50 4.23
C LEU A 231 -34.97 -6.40 5.71
N LYS A 232 -35.82 -5.78 6.53
CA LYS A 232 -35.61 -5.67 7.97
C LYS A 232 -35.49 -7.04 8.64
N GLN A 233 -36.26 -8.03 8.17
CA GLN A 233 -36.19 -9.40 8.68
C GLN A 233 -34.82 -10.04 8.38
N ASP A 234 -34.31 -9.85 7.17
CA ASP A 234 -32.99 -10.35 6.77
C ASP A 234 -31.85 -9.66 7.56
N LEU A 235 -32.00 -8.38 7.91
CA LEU A 235 -31.04 -7.64 8.75
C LEU A 235 -30.91 -8.16 10.17
N GLU A 236 -32.01 -8.64 10.75
CA GLU A 236 -32.04 -9.18 12.13
C GLU A 236 -31.49 -10.61 12.19
N SER A 237 -31.57 -11.35 11.08
CA SER A 237 -31.16 -12.75 10.95
C SER A 237 -30.36 -13.04 9.67
N PRO A 238 -29.18 -12.41 9.49
CA PRO A 238 -28.32 -12.71 8.35
C PRO A 238 -27.77 -14.14 8.45
N VAL A 239 -27.66 -14.84 7.32
CA VAL A 239 -26.99 -16.16 7.26
C VAL A 239 -25.52 -16.00 6.91
N ILE A 240 -25.19 -15.09 6.00
CA ILE A 240 -23.80 -14.80 5.62
C ILE A 240 -23.54 -13.32 5.88
N LEU A 241 -22.64 -13.04 6.83
CA LEU A 241 -22.26 -11.69 7.24
C LEU A 241 -20.92 -11.30 6.61
N HIS A 242 -20.92 -10.24 5.80
CA HIS A 242 -19.77 -9.82 5.01
C HIS A 242 -19.23 -8.44 5.44
N TYR A 243 -17.98 -8.41 5.91
CA TYR A 243 -17.33 -7.20 6.42
C TYR A 243 -16.71 -6.35 5.30
N THR A 244 -17.53 -5.82 4.37
CA THR A 244 -17.08 -5.10 3.16
C THR A 244 -16.27 -3.82 3.41
N ASN A 245 -16.41 -3.16 4.57
CA ASN A 245 -15.67 -1.94 4.92
C ASN A 245 -14.55 -2.17 5.95
N LYS A 246 -14.66 -1.58 7.15
CA LYS A 246 -13.63 -1.71 8.20
C LYS A 246 -13.69 -3.11 8.80
N LYS A 247 -12.68 -3.91 8.50
CA LYS A 247 -12.58 -5.32 8.90
C LYS A 247 -12.66 -5.49 10.43
N PRO A 248 -13.23 -6.59 10.92
CA PRO A 248 -13.48 -6.78 12.34
C PRO A 248 -12.19 -6.87 13.17
N TRP A 249 -11.05 -7.20 12.57
CA TRP A 249 -9.74 -7.17 13.25
C TRP A 249 -9.08 -5.79 13.32
N ASN A 250 -9.64 -4.75 12.69
CA ASN A 250 -9.14 -3.39 12.86
C ASN A 250 -9.58 -2.82 14.22
N TYR A 251 -8.64 -2.21 14.99
CA TYR A 251 -8.92 -1.71 16.34
C TYR A 251 -10.09 -0.72 16.39
N ASP A 252 -10.25 0.08 15.35
CA ASP A 252 -11.26 1.14 15.23
C ASP A 252 -12.50 0.74 14.40
N SER A 253 -12.69 -0.55 14.14
CA SER A 253 -13.93 -1.06 13.55
C SER A 253 -15.09 -0.92 14.55
N MET A 254 -16.18 -0.32 14.07
CA MET A 254 -17.42 -0.06 14.79
C MET A 254 -18.58 -0.94 14.30
N HIS A 255 -18.31 -1.93 13.46
CA HIS A 255 -19.34 -2.83 12.92
C HIS A 255 -20.10 -3.48 14.08
N PRO A 256 -21.45 -3.47 14.08
CA PRO A 256 -22.23 -3.98 15.20
C PRO A 256 -21.88 -5.45 15.46
N LEU A 257 -22.00 -6.30 14.45
CA LEU A 257 -21.76 -7.75 14.58
C LEU A 257 -20.27 -8.16 14.59
N ARG A 258 -19.34 -7.24 14.89
CA ARG A 258 -17.88 -7.53 14.95
C ARG A 258 -17.53 -8.67 15.92
N ARG A 259 -18.33 -8.89 16.97
CA ARG A 259 -18.10 -9.96 17.96
C ARG A 259 -18.24 -11.35 17.33
N GLU A 260 -19.09 -11.52 16.33
CA GLU A 260 -19.28 -12.83 15.66
C GLU A 260 -17.97 -13.34 15.06
N TYR A 261 -17.19 -12.47 14.40
CA TYR A 261 -15.87 -12.83 13.89
C TYR A 261 -14.95 -13.37 15.00
N TYR A 262 -15.00 -12.78 16.19
CA TYR A 262 -14.14 -13.17 17.30
C TYR A 262 -14.59 -14.44 18.03
N THR A 263 -15.89 -14.76 17.98
CA THR A 263 -16.44 -16.04 18.44
C THR A 263 -15.81 -17.18 17.66
N TYR A 264 -15.87 -17.11 16.32
CA TYR A 264 -15.29 -18.15 15.47
C TYR A 264 -13.76 -18.11 15.42
N LEU A 265 -13.12 -16.93 15.55
CA LEU A 265 -11.66 -16.86 15.69
C LEU A 265 -11.15 -17.67 16.88
N ASP A 266 -11.88 -17.70 17.98
CA ASP A 266 -11.50 -18.45 19.18
C ASP A 266 -11.63 -19.97 19.04
N MET A 267 -12.24 -20.44 17.95
CA MET A 267 -12.30 -21.84 17.56
C MET A 267 -11.17 -22.24 16.58
N THR A 268 -10.30 -21.29 16.21
CA THR A 268 -9.14 -21.53 15.32
C THR A 268 -7.83 -21.57 16.13
N PRO A 269 -6.69 -21.98 15.53
CA PRO A 269 -5.38 -21.90 16.16
C PRO A 269 -4.94 -20.48 16.56
N TRP A 270 -5.64 -19.45 16.08
CA TRP A 270 -5.40 -18.05 16.42
C TRP A 270 -6.27 -17.55 17.58
N ARG A 271 -6.81 -18.45 18.40
CA ARG A 271 -7.59 -18.12 19.59
C ARG A 271 -6.90 -17.05 20.44
N GLY A 272 -7.68 -16.08 20.91
CA GLY A 272 -7.19 -14.99 21.74
C GLY A 272 -6.42 -13.88 20.99
N LYS A 273 -6.09 -14.07 19.70
CA LYS A 273 -5.49 -13.00 18.90
C LYS A 273 -6.50 -11.88 18.70
N ARG A 274 -6.18 -10.69 19.17
CA ARG A 274 -7.00 -9.47 19.06
C ARG A 274 -6.09 -8.28 18.71
N PRO A 275 -6.59 -7.22 18.06
CA PRO A 275 -5.77 -6.04 17.80
C PRO A 275 -5.26 -5.46 19.12
N LEU A 276 -3.93 -5.35 19.23
CA LEU A 276 -3.27 -4.78 20.41
C LEU A 276 -3.70 -3.32 20.58
N LEU A 277 -4.39 -3.06 21.68
CA LEU A 277 -4.76 -1.72 22.11
C LEU A 277 -3.61 -1.16 22.95
N SER A 278 -2.58 -0.63 22.28
CA SER A 278 -1.62 0.25 22.97
C SER A 278 -2.39 1.42 23.62
N LEU A 279 -1.83 2.05 24.66
CA LEU A 279 -2.40 3.27 25.25
C LEU A 279 -2.78 4.30 24.17
N LYS A 280 -1.92 4.46 23.16
CA LYS A 280 -2.17 5.27 21.96
C LYS A 280 -3.41 4.82 21.18
N ASN A 281 -3.56 3.53 20.86
CA ASN A 281 -4.70 3.02 20.08
C ASN A 281 -6.01 3.06 20.87
N SER A 282 -5.95 2.85 22.20
CA SER A 282 -7.08 3.02 23.11
C SER A 282 -7.56 4.47 23.13
N LEU A 283 -6.63 5.42 23.26
CA LEU A 283 -6.92 6.85 23.23
C LEU A 283 -7.49 7.30 21.88
N LEU A 284 -6.88 6.85 20.77
CA LEU A 284 -7.39 7.13 19.42
C LEU A 284 -8.81 6.57 19.21
N ARG A 285 -9.08 5.35 19.69
CA ARG A 285 -10.41 4.76 19.63
C ARG A 285 -11.40 5.56 20.48
N PHE A 286 -11.02 5.99 21.68
CA PHE A 286 -11.83 6.82 22.55
C PHE A 286 -12.18 8.17 21.89
N ILE A 287 -11.18 8.91 21.40
CA ILE A 287 -11.37 10.19 20.68
C ILE A 287 -12.31 10.01 19.48
N LYS A 288 -12.17 8.92 18.73
CA LYS A 288 -13.01 8.64 17.57
C LYS A 288 -14.46 8.31 17.95
N LEU A 289 -14.68 7.67 19.10
CA LEU A 289 -16.01 7.34 19.62
C LEU A 289 -16.68 8.52 20.34
N LEU A 290 -15.89 9.45 20.88
CA LEU A 290 -16.36 10.56 21.71
C LEU A 290 -17.47 11.41 21.07
N PRO A 291 -17.42 11.80 19.78
CA PRO A 291 -18.51 12.56 19.15
C PRO A 291 -19.84 11.79 19.09
N TYR A 292 -19.78 10.46 19.01
CA TYR A 292 -20.98 9.61 19.01
C TYR A 292 -21.54 9.44 20.42
N VAL A 293 -20.66 9.29 21.43
CA VAL A 293 -21.03 9.19 22.85
C VAL A 293 -21.65 10.50 23.35
N LEU A 294 -21.05 11.64 23.00
CA LEU A 294 -21.54 12.97 23.33
C LEU A 294 -22.74 13.43 22.48
N LYS A 295 -23.26 12.56 21.60
CA LYS A 295 -24.37 12.85 20.66
C LYS A 295 -24.12 14.05 19.72
N LEU A 296 -22.86 14.47 19.56
CA LEU A 296 -22.43 15.49 18.60
C LEU A 296 -22.47 14.99 17.14
N ARG A 297 -22.49 13.67 16.94
CA ARG A 297 -22.73 13.01 15.65
C ARG A 297 -23.76 11.89 15.79
N LYS A 298 -24.61 11.70 14.77
CA LYS A 298 -25.53 10.55 14.69
C LYS A 298 -24.74 9.23 14.69
N PRO A 299 -25.25 8.16 15.30
CA PRO A 299 -24.58 6.85 15.31
C PRO A 299 -24.34 6.36 13.89
N LYS A 300 -23.16 5.79 13.65
CA LYS A 300 -22.77 5.30 12.32
C LYS A 300 -23.63 4.11 11.85
N TYR A 301 -24.01 3.23 12.77
CA TYR A 301 -24.81 2.04 12.51
C TYR A 301 -26.15 2.11 13.24
N MET A 302 -27.16 1.42 12.70
CA MET A 302 -28.45 1.24 13.35
C MET A 302 -28.31 0.42 14.64
N LYS A 303 -29.24 0.63 15.59
CA LYS A 303 -29.34 -0.23 16.77
C LYS A 303 -30.02 -1.54 16.35
N LEU A 304 -29.32 -2.65 16.48
CA LEU A 304 -29.91 -3.99 16.30
C LEU A 304 -30.65 -4.39 17.58
N ASN A 305 -31.81 -5.05 17.44
CA ASN A 305 -32.68 -5.47 18.54
C ASN A 305 -32.09 -6.59 19.42
N LYS A 306 -30.97 -7.21 19.02
CA LYS A 306 -30.20 -8.06 19.93
C LYS A 306 -29.57 -7.16 20.98
N GLN A 307 -29.94 -7.36 22.25
CA GLN A 307 -29.44 -6.64 23.42
C GLN A 307 -27.93 -6.36 23.29
N PHE A 308 -27.57 -5.20 22.73
CA PHE A 308 -26.23 -4.66 22.79
C PHE A 308 -26.06 -4.21 24.23
N ILE A 309 -25.71 -5.15 25.09
CA ILE A 309 -25.15 -4.81 26.38
C ILE A 309 -23.86 -4.06 26.04
N ILE A 310 -23.89 -2.74 26.26
CA ILE A 310 -22.69 -1.90 26.41
C ILE A 310 -22.03 -2.34 27.72
N THR A 311 -21.59 -3.59 27.80
CA THR A 311 -20.71 -4.11 28.85
C THR A 311 -19.30 -3.70 28.43
N ASN A 312 -19.00 -2.43 28.73
CA ASN A 312 -17.68 -1.92 29.17
C ASN A 312 -17.68 -0.38 29.18
N PHE A 313 -18.70 0.22 29.79
CA PHE A 313 -18.62 1.59 30.32
C PHE A 313 -18.92 1.67 31.82
N ALA A 314 -19.39 0.57 32.44
CA ALA A 314 -19.71 0.53 33.87
C ALA A 314 -18.57 0.01 34.77
N ALA A 315 -17.55 -0.67 34.24
CA ALA A 315 -16.46 -1.22 35.05
C ALA A 315 -15.47 -0.17 35.59
N PHE A 316 -15.54 1.07 35.11
CA PHE A 316 -14.78 2.20 35.71
C PHE A 316 -15.67 3.13 36.56
N ALA A 317 -17.00 3.01 36.47
CA ALA A 317 -17.95 3.79 37.25
C ALA A 317 -18.49 3.02 38.49
N LEU A 318 -18.36 1.69 38.52
CA LEU A 318 -18.86 0.82 39.58
C LEU A 318 -17.74 0.14 40.39
N MET A 319 -16.64 0.87 40.61
CA MET A 319 -15.64 0.55 41.65
C MET A 319 -15.47 1.74 42.61
N LEU A 320 -16.53 2.56 42.77
CA LEU A 320 -16.54 3.77 43.61
C LEU A 320 -17.65 3.79 44.67
N PHE A 321 -18.44 2.72 44.80
CA PHE A 321 -19.45 2.62 45.87
C PHE A 321 -19.49 1.22 46.47
N LEU A 322 -18.55 0.94 47.36
CA LEU A 322 -18.76 0.07 48.52
C LEU A 322 -18.43 0.91 49.76
N PRO A 323 -19.34 1.00 50.75
CA PRO A 323 -19.08 1.72 51.98
C PRO A 323 -18.19 0.86 52.87
N THR A 324 -16.93 1.25 53.04
CA THR A 324 -16.09 0.71 54.10
C THR A 324 -16.55 1.28 55.43
N GLY A 325 -17.18 0.40 56.22
CA GLY A 325 -17.49 0.64 57.63
C GLY A 325 -16.24 0.94 58.45
N CYS A 326 -16.48 1.70 59.52
CA CYS A 326 -15.56 2.25 60.49
C CYS A 326 -14.34 1.37 60.85
N ARG A 327 -13.17 2.01 60.78
CA ARG A 327 -12.14 1.80 61.81
C ARG A 327 -11.56 3.15 62.21
N GLN A 328 -11.80 3.49 63.46
CA GLN A 328 -11.28 4.66 64.17
C GLN A 328 -9.75 4.71 64.02
N ALA A 329 -9.24 5.86 63.59
CA ALA A 329 -7.82 6.16 63.61
C ALA A 329 -7.63 7.50 64.32
N ASP A 330 -6.96 7.42 65.46
CA ASP A 330 -6.55 8.51 66.32
C ASP A 330 -5.71 9.58 65.59
N GLY A 331 -5.87 10.82 66.04
CA GLY A 331 -5.12 11.96 65.55
C GLY A 331 -3.62 11.88 65.86
N LYS A 332 -2.82 12.39 64.93
CA LYS A 332 -1.47 12.90 65.19
C LYS A 332 -1.26 14.22 64.44
N GLN A 333 -0.71 15.18 65.18
CA GLN A 333 -0.35 16.53 64.77
C GLN A 333 0.68 16.56 63.62
N ASP A 334 0.58 17.58 62.79
CA ASP A 334 1.49 17.92 61.70
C ASP A 334 2.93 18.12 62.20
N ALA A 335 3.85 17.29 61.70
CA ALA A 335 5.28 17.59 61.68
C ALA A 335 5.62 18.26 60.33
N VAL A 336 6.16 19.47 60.37
CA VAL A 336 6.62 20.20 59.18
C VAL A 336 7.74 19.40 58.50
N GLN A 337 7.46 18.83 57.32
CA GLN A 337 8.42 18.06 56.53
C GLN A 337 9.27 18.98 55.64
N SER A 338 10.58 18.72 55.59
CA SER A 338 11.51 19.46 54.73
C SER A 338 11.59 18.85 53.33
N TYR A 339 11.46 19.66 52.28
CA TYR A 339 11.52 19.22 50.87
C TYR A 339 12.64 19.92 50.11
N ARG A 340 13.23 19.23 49.13
CA ARG A 340 14.22 19.82 48.20
C ARG A 340 13.52 20.76 47.24
N VAL A 341 14.03 21.98 47.11
CA VAL A 341 13.49 22.99 46.19
C VAL A 341 14.53 23.40 45.15
N ILE A 342 14.07 23.82 43.98
CA ILE A 342 14.90 24.38 42.91
C ILE A 342 14.32 25.72 42.45
N LYS A 343 15.20 26.61 41.97
CA LYS A 343 14.80 27.88 41.37
C LYS A 343 14.62 27.72 39.87
N VAL A 344 13.47 28.14 39.37
CA VAL A 344 13.13 28.09 37.94
C VAL A 344 14.02 29.06 37.18
N ALA A 345 14.74 28.55 36.19
CA ALA A 345 15.63 29.32 35.33
C ALA A 345 15.37 29.00 33.85
N ALA A 346 15.65 29.97 32.98
CA ALA A 346 15.74 29.70 31.55
C ALA A 346 17.03 28.92 31.26
N SER A 347 16.97 27.97 30.33
CA SER A 347 18.15 27.27 29.84
C SER A 347 18.01 27.04 28.33
N PRO A 348 19.13 27.07 27.58
CA PRO A 348 19.10 26.75 26.16
C PRO A 348 18.76 25.27 25.96
N VAL A 349 17.73 24.98 25.17
CA VAL A 349 17.33 23.61 24.81
C VAL A 349 17.54 23.38 23.32
N GLU A 350 18.21 22.28 22.98
CA GLU A 350 18.28 21.76 21.62
C GLU A 350 17.19 20.71 21.43
N ILE A 351 16.26 20.96 20.52
CA ILE A 351 15.17 20.04 20.20
C ILE A 351 15.45 19.41 18.85
N SER A 352 15.68 18.10 18.82
CA SER A 352 15.81 17.34 17.59
C SER A 352 14.47 16.72 17.18
N GLU A 353 14.06 16.92 15.93
CA GLU A 353 12.91 16.23 15.34
C GLU A 353 13.40 15.09 14.45
N SER A 354 12.76 13.92 14.54
CA SER A 354 13.15 12.73 13.79
C SER A 354 12.02 12.29 12.86
N TYR A 355 12.34 12.13 11.57
CA TYR A 355 11.40 11.79 10.51
C TYR A 355 11.88 10.55 9.75
N SER A 356 11.02 9.53 9.64
CA SER A 356 11.35 8.34 8.85
C SER A 356 11.54 8.70 7.39
N ALA A 357 12.64 8.24 6.82
CA ALA A 357 13.09 8.57 5.48
C ALA A 357 13.40 7.31 4.67
N ALA A 358 13.00 7.30 3.40
CA ALA A 358 13.44 6.31 2.43
C ALA A 358 14.69 6.82 1.71
N ILE A 359 15.76 6.02 1.68
CA ILE A 359 17.04 6.39 1.09
C ILE A 359 17.13 5.82 -0.33
N ARG A 360 17.53 6.64 -1.30
CA ARG A 360 17.65 6.27 -2.72
C ARG A 360 18.95 6.81 -3.29
N GLY A 361 19.52 6.09 -4.26
CA GLY A 361 20.62 6.61 -5.09
C GLY A 361 20.20 7.89 -5.81
N ARG A 362 21.17 8.71 -6.21
CA ARG A 362 20.93 9.91 -7.02
C ARG A 362 20.19 9.57 -8.32
N GLN A 363 20.54 8.42 -8.90
CA GLN A 363 19.88 7.88 -10.08
C GLN A 363 20.00 6.36 -10.08
N ASP A 364 18.88 5.66 -10.12
CA ASP A 364 18.83 4.21 -10.33
C ASP A 364 18.35 3.97 -11.77
N VAL A 365 19.20 3.41 -12.63
CA VAL A 365 18.89 3.19 -14.05
C VAL A 365 18.73 1.70 -14.32
N ASP A 366 17.51 1.32 -14.70
CA ASP A 366 17.21 -0.03 -15.18
C ASP A 366 17.87 -0.26 -16.54
N ILE A 367 18.70 -1.29 -16.63
CA ILE A 367 19.39 -1.67 -17.85
C ILE A 367 18.57 -2.75 -18.55
N LEU A 368 18.03 -2.42 -19.72
CA LEU A 368 17.33 -3.35 -20.60
C LEU A 368 18.13 -3.57 -21.90
N PRO A 369 18.30 -4.80 -22.37
CA PRO A 369 18.85 -5.06 -23.69
C PRO A 369 17.90 -4.53 -24.76
N GLN A 370 18.43 -3.85 -25.78
CA GLN A 370 17.62 -3.33 -26.88
C GLN A 370 17.27 -4.41 -27.92
N ILE A 371 18.01 -5.53 -27.92
CA ILE A 371 17.79 -6.63 -28.84
C ILE A 371 17.86 -7.98 -28.13
N SER A 372 17.21 -8.98 -28.70
CA SER A 372 17.06 -10.30 -28.09
C SER A 372 18.22 -11.23 -28.42
N GLY A 373 18.67 -12.03 -27.46
CA GLY A 373 19.62 -13.11 -27.73
C GLY A 373 20.22 -13.70 -26.46
N ARG A 374 21.05 -14.73 -26.63
CA ARG A 374 21.71 -15.40 -25.49
C ARG A 374 22.94 -14.62 -25.05
N ILE A 375 23.13 -14.47 -23.74
CA ILE A 375 24.34 -13.90 -23.17
C ILE A 375 25.50 -14.88 -23.38
N ILE A 376 26.54 -14.46 -24.10
CA ILE A 376 27.75 -15.27 -24.29
C ILE A 376 28.88 -14.88 -23.34
N ARG A 377 28.90 -13.61 -22.88
CA ARG A 377 29.92 -13.09 -21.98
C ARG A 377 29.32 -12.06 -21.04
N LEU A 378 29.64 -12.20 -19.75
CA LEU A 378 29.35 -11.22 -18.71
C LEU A 378 30.68 -10.51 -18.37
N LYS A 379 30.72 -9.19 -18.49
CA LYS A 379 31.94 -8.38 -18.36
C LYS A 379 32.03 -7.59 -17.04
N VAL A 380 31.03 -7.73 -16.17
CA VAL A 380 30.95 -7.03 -14.88
C VAL A 380 30.51 -7.99 -13.78
N LYS A 381 30.86 -7.66 -12.54
CA LYS A 381 30.41 -8.35 -11.33
C LYS A 381 29.35 -7.52 -10.61
N GLU A 382 28.54 -8.20 -9.80
CA GLU A 382 27.60 -7.54 -8.88
C GLU A 382 28.38 -6.65 -7.91
N GLY A 383 27.92 -5.41 -7.70
CA GLY A 383 28.60 -4.42 -6.87
C GLY A 383 29.79 -3.71 -7.53
N GLU A 384 30.14 -4.03 -8.79
CA GLU A 384 31.26 -3.40 -9.49
C GLU A 384 30.94 -1.95 -9.90
N ARG A 385 31.95 -1.07 -9.89
CA ARG A 385 31.85 0.29 -10.41
C ARG A 385 31.92 0.27 -11.93
N VAL A 386 30.96 0.92 -12.59
CA VAL A 386 30.93 1.05 -14.04
C VAL A 386 30.86 2.51 -14.45
N LYS A 387 31.42 2.79 -15.63
CA LYS A 387 31.36 4.11 -16.27
C LYS A 387 30.34 4.12 -17.39
N THR A 388 29.85 5.31 -17.75
CA THR A 388 29.04 5.51 -18.96
C THR A 388 29.77 4.92 -20.19
N GLY A 389 29.05 4.12 -20.98
CA GLY A 389 29.55 3.43 -22.17
C GLY A 389 30.27 2.10 -21.90
N GLN A 390 30.55 1.75 -20.63
CA GLN A 390 31.20 0.48 -20.30
C GLN A 390 30.29 -0.71 -20.64
N VAL A 391 30.84 -1.72 -21.32
CA VAL A 391 30.12 -2.95 -21.67
C VAL A 391 29.92 -3.83 -20.45
N LEU A 392 28.67 -4.12 -20.13
CA LEU A 392 28.24 -4.97 -19.01
C LEU A 392 28.14 -6.44 -19.44
N ALA A 393 27.57 -6.71 -20.61
CA ALA A 393 27.41 -8.04 -21.17
C ALA A 393 27.42 -8.02 -22.71
N VAL A 394 27.68 -9.18 -23.31
CA VAL A 394 27.67 -9.37 -24.76
C VAL A 394 26.69 -10.48 -25.10
N ILE A 395 25.71 -10.15 -25.93
CA ILE A 395 24.77 -11.06 -26.57
C ILE A 395 25.46 -11.74 -27.75
N ASP A 396 25.04 -12.96 -28.10
CA ASP A 396 25.53 -13.68 -29.28
C ASP A 396 25.45 -12.81 -30.55
N GLN A 397 26.63 -12.46 -31.07
CA GLN A 397 26.77 -11.56 -32.20
C GLN A 397 26.74 -12.28 -33.55
N VAL A 398 26.80 -13.62 -33.59
CA VAL A 398 26.89 -14.40 -34.82
C VAL A 398 25.76 -14.06 -35.81
N PRO A 399 24.46 -14.08 -35.43
CA PRO A 399 23.39 -13.75 -36.37
C PRO A 399 23.45 -12.29 -36.83
N TYR A 400 23.81 -11.35 -35.94
CA TYR A 400 23.88 -9.92 -36.25
C TYR A 400 25.04 -9.57 -37.19
N ARG A 401 26.20 -10.23 -37.02
CA ARG A 401 27.34 -10.09 -37.94
C ARG A 401 27.03 -10.66 -39.32
N ALA A 402 26.29 -11.77 -39.40
CA ALA A 402 25.83 -12.32 -40.66
C ALA A 402 24.86 -11.36 -41.37
N ALA A 403 23.89 -10.81 -40.65
CA ALA A 403 22.95 -9.82 -41.18
C ALA A 403 23.65 -8.56 -41.70
N LEU A 404 24.65 -8.04 -40.98
CA LEU A 404 25.45 -6.90 -41.42
C LEU A 404 26.21 -7.21 -42.72
N ARG A 405 26.82 -8.39 -42.84
CA ARG A 405 27.51 -8.81 -44.07
C ARG A 405 26.56 -8.87 -45.27
N THR A 406 25.35 -9.39 -45.08
CA THR A 406 24.33 -9.40 -46.14
C THR A 406 23.94 -7.98 -46.56
N ALA A 407 23.71 -7.08 -45.60
CA ALA A 407 23.36 -5.70 -45.91
C ALA A 407 24.49 -4.96 -46.66
N GLN A 408 25.76 -5.20 -46.28
CA GLN A 408 26.93 -4.66 -46.98
C GLN A 408 27.04 -5.16 -48.42
N ALA A 409 26.73 -6.44 -48.67
CA ALA A 409 26.69 -6.99 -50.02
C ALA A 409 25.58 -6.34 -50.86
N ASN A 410 24.40 -6.08 -50.26
CA ASN A 410 23.30 -5.40 -50.94
C ASN A 410 23.65 -3.95 -51.31
N VAL A 411 24.33 -3.21 -50.43
CA VAL A 411 24.86 -1.87 -50.75
C VAL A 411 25.83 -1.93 -51.93
N SER A 412 26.74 -2.91 -51.92
CA SER A 412 27.71 -3.08 -53.02
C SER A 412 27.02 -3.39 -54.35
N ALA A 413 25.99 -4.25 -54.34
CA ALA A 413 25.20 -4.57 -55.52
C ALA A 413 24.39 -3.37 -56.04
N ALA A 414 23.76 -2.60 -55.14
CA ALA A 414 23.01 -1.40 -55.52
C ALA A 414 23.94 -0.30 -56.05
N GLN A 415 25.14 -0.14 -55.47
CA GLN A 415 26.15 0.78 -55.97
C GLN A 415 26.58 0.43 -57.40
N ALA A 416 26.79 -0.86 -57.69
CA ALA A 416 27.10 -1.30 -59.04
C ALA A 416 25.97 -0.98 -60.04
N LYS A 417 24.70 -1.15 -59.64
CA LYS A 417 23.54 -0.76 -60.47
C LYS A 417 23.52 0.74 -60.77
N VAL A 418 23.81 1.59 -59.77
CA VAL A 418 23.89 3.04 -59.95
C VAL A 418 24.97 3.40 -60.97
N GLU A 419 26.16 2.79 -60.88
CA GLU A 419 27.22 3.07 -61.84
C GLU A 419 26.85 2.62 -63.26
N THR A 420 26.20 1.46 -63.42
CA THR A 420 25.68 1.01 -64.72
C THR A 420 24.66 2.01 -65.30
N ALA A 421 23.66 2.42 -64.51
CA ALA A 421 22.65 3.38 -64.95
C ALA A 421 23.26 4.76 -65.26
N ARG A 422 24.31 5.15 -64.55
CA ARG A 422 25.05 6.40 -64.80
C ARG A 422 25.82 6.35 -66.11
N ILE A 423 26.45 5.22 -66.43
CA ILE A 423 27.12 5.00 -67.72
C ILE A 423 26.09 5.04 -68.86
N GLU A 424 24.95 4.37 -68.71
CA GLU A 424 23.88 4.37 -69.70
C GLU A 424 23.31 5.78 -69.95
N LEU A 425 23.02 6.52 -68.88
CA LEU A 425 22.57 7.91 -69.00
C LEU A 425 23.61 8.78 -69.73
N ARG A 426 24.90 8.62 -69.41
CA ARG A 426 25.96 9.38 -70.09
C ARG A 426 26.02 9.05 -71.58
N GLY A 427 25.89 7.77 -71.95
CA GLY A 427 25.83 7.34 -73.34
C GLY A 427 24.60 7.90 -74.07
N LYS A 428 23.42 7.81 -73.46
CA LYS A 428 22.16 8.35 -74.01
C LYS A 428 22.19 9.89 -74.14
N GLN A 429 22.82 10.59 -73.20
CA GLN A 429 22.99 12.04 -73.29
C GLN A 429 23.85 12.43 -74.51
N ALA A 430 24.97 11.75 -74.75
CA ALA A 430 25.81 12.00 -75.92
C ALA A 430 25.04 11.78 -77.25
N LEU A 431 24.25 10.71 -77.34
CA LEU A 431 23.41 10.45 -78.53
C LEU A 431 22.29 11.47 -78.71
N PHE A 432 21.72 12.00 -77.63
CA PHE A 432 20.72 13.06 -77.68
C PHE A 432 21.32 14.38 -78.18
N ASP A 433 22.54 14.71 -77.71
CA ASP A 433 23.26 15.92 -78.14
C ASP A 433 23.57 15.88 -79.65
N GLU A 434 23.79 14.69 -80.21
CA GLU A 434 23.93 14.42 -81.65
C GLU A 434 22.58 14.29 -82.41
N LYS A 435 21.44 14.46 -81.72
CA LYS A 435 20.06 14.34 -82.25
C LYS A 435 19.70 12.95 -82.80
N VAL A 436 20.33 11.89 -82.27
CA VAL A 436 20.09 10.49 -82.68
C VAL A 436 18.88 9.88 -81.96
N ILE A 437 18.60 10.31 -80.73
CA ILE A 437 17.49 9.79 -79.91
C ILE A 437 16.52 10.89 -79.48
N SER A 438 15.32 10.48 -79.04
CA SER A 438 14.28 11.40 -78.55
C SER A 438 14.49 11.83 -77.09
N ASP A 439 13.87 12.95 -76.69
CA ASP A 439 13.88 13.43 -75.28
C ASP A 439 13.20 12.44 -74.32
N TYR A 440 12.21 11.68 -74.81
CA TYR A 440 11.56 10.61 -74.06
C TYR A 440 12.55 9.51 -73.65
N GLU A 441 13.42 9.07 -74.57
CA GLU A 441 14.44 8.06 -74.26
C GLU A 441 15.47 8.56 -73.26
N LEU A 442 15.90 9.83 -73.37
CA LEU A 442 16.83 10.44 -72.42
C LEU A 442 16.18 10.56 -71.03
N SER A 443 14.92 10.97 -70.97
CA SER A 443 14.14 11.06 -69.73
C SER A 443 13.96 9.69 -69.06
N LEU A 444 13.78 8.62 -69.85
CA LEU A 444 13.73 7.25 -69.32
C LEU A 444 15.05 6.86 -68.64
N ALA A 445 16.20 7.14 -69.27
CA ALA A 445 17.51 6.87 -68.68
C ALA A 445 17.77 7.70 -67.40
N ARG A 446 17.32 8.96 -67.36
CA ARG A 446 17.38 9.79 -66.14
C ARG A 446 16.56 9.18 -65.00
N ASN A 447 15.34 8.73 -65.31
CA ASN A 447 14.47 8.08 -64.33
C ASN A 447 15.06 6.75 -63.83
N GLN A 448 15.67 5.95 -64.70
CA GLN A 448 16.36 4.71 -64.30
C GLN A 448 17.52 4.97 -63.34
N LEU A 449 18.34 6.01 -63.59
CA LEU A 449 19.39 6.42 -62.64
C LEU A 449 18.77 6.87 -61.31
N ALA A 450 17.69 7.65 -61.34
CA ALA A 450 17.00 8.10 -60.12
C ALA A 450 16.48 6.91 -59.30
N VAL A 451 15.88 5.90 -59.95
CA VAL A 451 15.44 4.65 -59.30
C VAL A 451 16.63 3.90 -58.69
N ALA A 452 17.73 3.72 -59.43
CA ALA A 452 18.91 3.04 -58.91
C ALA A 452 19.53 3.78 -57.70
N CYS A 453 19.57 5.11 -57.73
CA CYS A 453 20.03 5.92 -56.60
C CYS A 453 19.12 5.73 -55.38
N ALA A 454 17.79 5.67 -55.56
CA ALA A 454 16.85 5.39 -54.49
C ALA A 454 17.04 3.99 -53.89
N GLU A 455 17.26 2.96 -54.73
CA GLU A 455 17.59 1.60 -54.27
C GLU A 455 18.89 1.56 -53.45
N LEU A 456 19.91 2.32 -53.86
CA LEU A 456 21.17 2.43 -53.11
C LEU A 456 20.95 3.08 -51.73
N GLU A 457 20.19 4.17 -51.65
CA GLU A 457 19.89 4.80 -50.35
C GLU A 457 19.07 3.88 -49.44
N GLN A 458 18.13 3.11 -50.01
CA GLN A 458 17.41 2.07 -49.26
C GLN A 458 18.36 0.99 -48.72
N ALA A 459 19.30 0.51 -49.53
CA ALA A 459 20.29 -0.49 -49.10
C ALA A 459 21.22 0.06 -48.00
N LYS A 460 21.65 1.33 -48.10
CA LYS A 460 22.47 1.99 -47.07
C LYS A 460 21.71 2.12 -45.75
N ALA A 461 20.41 2.43 -45.79
CA ALA A 461 19.57 2.46 -44.59
C ALA A 461 19.53 1.09 -43.90
N GLN A 462 19.34 0.01 -44.66
CA GLN A 462 19.37 -1.37 -44.14
C GLN A 462 20.74 -1.74 -43.54
N GLU A 463 21.85 -1.30 -44.14
CA GLU A 463 23.19 -1.49 -43.57
C GLU A 463 23.35 -0.75 -42.23
N SER A 464 22.85 0.48 -42.14
CA SER A 464 22.83 1.26 -40.90
C SER A 464 22.06 0.54 -39.79
N ASP A 465 20.87 0.03 -40.10
CA ASP A 465 20.04 -0.72 -39.15
C ASP A 465 20.74 -2.00 -38.68
N ALA A 466 21.34 -2.77 -39.60
CA ALA A 466 22.11 -3.96 -39.25
C ALA A 466 23.33 -3.64 -38.37
N ARG A 467 24.01 -2.51 -38.62
CA ARG A 467 25.11 -2.02 -37.80
C ARG A 467 24.66 -1.61 -36.39
N ASN A 468 23.52 -0.92 -36.29
CA ASN A 468 22.93 -0.53 -35.01
C ASN A 468 22.54 -1.75 -34.19
N ASN A 469 21.85 -2.72 -34.81
CA ASN A 469 21.49 -3.99 -34.18
C ASN A 469 22.72 -4.75 -33.68
N LEU A 470 23.81 -4.78 -34.46
CA LEU A 470 25.08 -5.36 -33.99
C LEU A 470 25.65 -4.58 -32.80
N SER A 471 25.57 -3.25 -32.78
CA SER A 471 26.04 -2.44 -31.66
C SER A 471 25.25 -2.70 -30.37
N TYR A 472 23.95 -2.97 -30.49
CA TYR A 472 23.05 -3.27 -29.38
C TYR A 472 23.25 -4.66 -28.77
N THR A 473 24.03 -5.53 -29.43
CA THR A 473 24.47 -6.80 -28.82
C THR A 473 25.42 -6.57 -27.64
N GLU A 474 26.06 -5.40 -27.55
CA GLU A 474 26.83 -4.99 -26.38
C GLU A 474 25.93 -4.19 -25.44
N ILE A 475 25.53 -4.81 -24.34
CA ILE A 475 24.76 -4.12 -23.30
C ILE A 475 25.71 -3.18 -22.56
N LYS A 476 25.47 -1.87 -22.63
CA LYS A 476 26.34 -0.82 -22.07
C LYS A 476 25.65 -0.06 -20.95
N SER A 477 26.44 0.46 -20.00
CA SER A 477 25.93 1.35 -18.96
C SER A 477 25.64 2.76 -19.52
N PRO A 478 24.44 3.33 -19.33
CA PRO A 478 24.12 4.70 -19.74
C PRO A 478 24.64 5.77 -18.76
N SER A 479 24.97 5.38 -17.53
CA SER A 479 25.45 6.27 -16.46
C SER A 479 26.67 5.67 -15.74
N ASN A 480 27.38 6.53 -15.00
CA ASN A 480 28.33 6.06 -14.00
C ASN A 480 27.55 5.53 -12.78
N GLY A 481 28.01 4.45 -12.18
CA GLY A 481 27.36 3.91 -10.99
C GLY A 481 27.89 2.57 -10.55
N VAL A 482 27.11 1.89 -9.73
CA VAL A 482 27.39 0.57 -9.19
C VAL A 482 26.37 -0.42 -9.75
N VAL A 483 26.87 -1.52 -10.28
CA VAL A 483 26.03 -2.61 -10.79
C VAL A 483 25.31 -3.27 -9.61
N GLY A 484 23.98 -3.40 -9.73
CA GLY A 484 23.15 -4.11 -8.78
C GLY A 484 23.29 -5.63 -8.92
N THR A 485 22.17 -6.34 -8.76
CA THR A 485 22.14 -7.79 -8.98
C THR A 485 22.19 -8.13 -10.47
N LEU A 486 22.74 -9.30 -10.79
CA LEU A 486 22.85 -9.86 -12.14
C LEU A 486 21.99 -11.14 -12.21
N PRO A 487 20.66 -11.01 -12.33
CA PRO A 487 19.73 -12.14 -12.39
C PRO A 487 19.95 -13.05 -13.61
N TYR A 488 20.49 -12.51 -14.70
CA TYR A 488 20.74 -13.24 -15.95
C TYR A 488 22.23 -13.57 -16.09
N ARG A 489 22.55 -14.87 -16.13
CA ARG A 489 23.92 -15.38 -16.28
C ARG A 489 24.21 -15.77 -17.73
N ILE A 490 25.46 -16.17 -17.99
CA ILE A 490 25.89 -16.68 -19.31
C ILE A 490 24.97 -17.85 -19.71
N GLY A 491 24.50 -17.84 -20.95
CA GLY A 491 23.54 -18.82 -21.48
C GLY A 491 22.07 -18.38 -21.39
N ALA A 492 21.74 -17.41 -20.52
CA ALA A 492 20.37 -16.91 -20.42
C ALA A 492 19.95 -16.14 -21.68
N LEU A 493 18.67 -16.27 -22.05
CA LEU A 493 18.03 -15.49 -23.10
C LEU A 493 17.56 -14.16 -22.51
N VAL A 494 17.94 -13.05 -23.14
CA VAL A 494 17.53 -11.69 -22.77
C VAL A 494 16.94 -10.96 -23.97
N GLY A 495 16.19 -9.87 -23.75
CA GLY A 495 15.61 -9.04 -24.80
C GLY A 495 14.84 -7.83 -24.25
N PRO A 496 14.29 -6.96 -25.12
CA PRO A 496 13.69 -5.68 -24.72
C PRO A 496 12.39 -5.80 -23.93
N ASN A 497 11.68 -6.93 -24.06
CA ASN A 497 10.37 -7.14 -23.43
C ASN A 497 10.45 -7.95 -22.12
N MET A 498 11.63 -8.00 -21.49
CA MET A 498 11.81 -8.73 -20.24
C MET A 498 11.13 -8.02 -19.06
N ALA A 499 10.47 -8.79 -18.19
CA ALA A 499 9.74 -8.26 -17.03
C ALA A 499 10.66 -7.70 -15.93
N GLN A 500 11.86 -8.30 -15.75
CA GLN A 500 12.89 -7.82 -14.84
C GLN A 500 14.04 -7.26 -15.68
N PRO A 501 14.64 -6.10 -15.33
CA PRO A 501 15.78 -5.57 -16.07
C PRO A 501 17.00 -6.49 -15.98
N PHE A 502 17.91 -6.38 -16.96
CA PHE A 502 19.15 -7.15 -16.97
C PHE A 502 19.98 -6.89 -15.71
N THR A 503 20.06 -5.62 -15.31
CA THR A 503 20.58 -5.16 -14.02
C THR A 503 20.12 -3.73 -13.75
N VAL A 504 20.43 -3.19 -12.59
CA VAL A 504 20.23 -1.77 -12.26
C VAL A 504 21.60 -1.16 -12.01
N VAL A 505 21.88 0.00 -12.61
CA VAL A 505 23.08 0.77 -12.29
C VAL A 505 22.67 1.95 -11.41
N SER A 506 23.12 1.92 -10.15
CA SER A 506 22.81 2.96 -9.16
C SER A 506 23.96 3.93 -9.02
N ASP A 507 23.72 5.22 -9.26
CA ASP A 507 24.62 6.29 -8.84
C ASP A 507 24.42 6.56 -7.34
N ASN A 508 25.33 6.01 -6.54
CA ASN A 508 25.27 6.08 -5.08
C ASN A 508 26.37 6.94 -4.47
N ALA A 509 27.05 7.78 -5.25
CA ALA A 509 28.07 8.70 -4.72
C ALA A 509 27.44 9.76 -3.79
N GLU A 510 26.20 10.12 -4.07
CA GLU A 510 25.33 10.90 -3.20
C GLU A 510 23.96 10.21 -3.12
N MET A 511 23.28 10.36 -1.99
CA MET A 511 22.04 9.68 -1.69
C MET A 511 20.95 10.67 -1.31
N TYR A 512 19.75 10.43 -1.80
CA TYR A 512 18.56 11.16 -1.39
C TYR A 512 17.86 10.45 -0.25
N ALA A 513 17.53 11.19 0.81
CA ALA A 513 16.62 10.77 1.87
C ALA A 513 15.28 11.49 1.69
N TYR A 514 14.22 10.72 1.42
CA TYR A 514 12.87 11.22 1.24
C TYR A 514 12.07 11.03 2.52
N PHE A 515 11.64 12.12 3.14
CA PHE A 515 10.81 12.10 4.35
C PHE A 515 9.65 13.07 4.20
N SER A 516 8.61 12.90 5.01
CA SER A 516 7.41 13.74 4.93
C SER A 516 7.17 14.48 6.24
N ILE A 517 6.80 15.76 6.13
CA ILE A 517 6.36 16.57 7.26
C ILE A 517 4.91 17.03 7.04
N SER A 518 4.16 17.28 8.11
CA SER A 518 2.79 17.81 7.96
C SER A 518 2.79 19.23 7.40
N GLU A 519 1.72 19.60 6.68
CA GLU A 519 1.57 20.96 6.14
C GLU A 519 1.62 22.04 7.25
N ASN A 520 1.06 21.74 8.44
CA ASN A 520 1.17 22.63 9.61
C ASN A 520 2.61 22.78 10.09
N MET A 521 3.40 21.71 10.05
CA MET A 521 4.82 21.76 10.38
C MET A 521 5.59 22.60 9.35
N LEU A 522 5.31 22.39 8.06
CA LEU A 522 5.91 23.18 6.99
C LEU A 522 5.57 24.67 7.15
N ARG A 523 4.31 25.03 7.46
CA ARG A 523 3.91 26.42 7.76
C ARG A 523 4.72 27.03 8.90
N ARG A 524 5.00 26.26 9.97
CA ARG A 524 5.82 26.75 11.09
C ARG A 524 7.27 27.01 10.66
N TYR A 525 7.84 26.13 9.84
CA TYR A 525 9.17 26.36 9.27
C TYR A 525 9.20 27.54 8.31
N SER A 526 8.22 27.65 7.40
CA SER A 526 8.11 28.80 6.49
C SER A 526 7.89 30.12 7.24
N ALA A 527 7.12 30.14 8.33
CA ALA A 527 6.95 31.33 9.17
C ALA A 527 8.26 31.73 9.89
N ARG A 528 9.12 30.76 10.21
CA ARG A 528 10.43 31.01 10.83
C ARG A 528 11.44 31.57 9.84
N TYR A 529 11.49 31.04 8.62
CA TYR A 529 12.48 31.42 7.60
C TYR A 529 11.96 32.41 6.56
N GLY A 530 10.67 32.77 6.61
CA GLY A 530 9.99 33.70 5.68
C GLY A 530 9.40 33.02 4.44
N SER A 531 10.15 32.14 3.78
CA SER A 531 9.70 31.39 2.59
C SER A 531 10.24 29.95 2.59
N ILE A 532 9.71 29.11 1.70
CA ILE A 532 10.22 27.73 1.51
C ILE A 532 11.65 27.74 0.96
N ASP A 533 11.97 28.66 0.04
CA ASP A 533 13.32 28.78 -0.52
C ASP A 533 14.33 29.25 0.56
N SER A 534 13.93 30.22 1.38
CA SER A 534 14.74 30.68 2.52
C SER A 534 14.88 29.59 3.59
N MET A 535 13.89 28.71 3.74
CA MET A 535 14.02 27.52 4.60
C MET A 535 15.04 26.54 4.02
N ILE A 536 15.02 26.24 2.73
CA ILE A 536 16.00 25.33 2.10
C ILE A 536 17.42 25.88 2.29
N ALA A 537 17.62 27.19 2.10
CA ALA A 537 18.91 27.84 2.27
C ALA A 537 19.33 28.03 3.74
N GLY A 538 18.37 28.25 4.64
CA GLY A 538 18.59 28.60 6.04
C GLY A 538 18.50 27.43 7.03
N THR A 539 18.06 26.25 6.59
CA THR A 539 18.01 25.07 7.47
C THR A 539 19.43 24.57 7.75
N PRO A 540 19.81 24.36 9.02
CA PRO A 540 21.08 23.74 9.39
C PRO A 540 21.26 22.36 8.76
N GLU A 541 22.51 21.90 8.75
CA GLU A 541 22.83 20.54 8.29
C GLU A 541 21.99 19.48 9.02
N VAL A 542 21.45 18.54 8.26
CA VAL A 542 20.55 17.50 8.76
C VAL A 542 21.33 16.22 9.07
N GLY A 543 20.99 15.58 10.18
CA GLY A 543 21.53 14.27 10.54
C GLY A 543 20.76 13.14 9.86
N LEU A 544 21.42 11.99 9.68
CA LEU A 544 20.76 10.75 9.30
C LEU A 544 21.08 9.70 10.36
N GLN A 545 20.06 9.11 10.95
CA GLN A 545 20.19 7.93 11.79
C GLN A 545 19.86 6.69 10.95
N LEU A 546 20.77 5.71 10.97
CA LEU A 546 20.61 4.44 10.27
C LEU A 546 19.67 3.51 11.05
N ASN A 547 19.24 2.42 10.40
CA ASN A 547 18.29 1.46 11.00
C ASN A 547 18.79 0.77 12.27
N ASP A 548 20.11 0.68 12.46
CA ASP A 548 20.74 0.13 13.66
C ASP A 548 20.79 1.14 14.83
N GLY A 549 20.28 2.37 14.63
CA GLY A 549 20.29 3.45 15.60
C GLY A 549 21.55 4.31 15.59
N SER A 550 22.58 3.92 14.82
CA SER A 550 23.82 4.69 14.67
C SER A 550 23.60 5.98 13.85
N LEU A 551 24.41 7.01 14.11
CA LEU A 551 24.39 8.25 13.35
C LEU A 551 25.36 8.15 12.17
N TYR A 552 24.85 8.45 10.97
CA TYR A 552 25.67 8.54 9.78
C TYR A 552 26.68 9.69 9.91
N LYS A 553 27.94 9.42 9.53
CA LYS A 553 29.08 10.32 9.77
C LYS A 553 28.93 11.66 9.05
N ALA A 554 28.53 11.61 7.78
CA ALA A 554 28.38 12.81 6.98
C ALA A 554 27.00 13.43 7.19
N LYS A 555 26.95 14.76 7.25
CA LYS A 555 25.69 15.49 7.33
C LYS A 555 25.12 15.72 5.94
N GLY A 556 23.79 15.85 5.90
CA GLY A 556 23.06 16.16 4.68
C GLY A 556 22.53 17.58 4.68
N ARG A 557 21.92 17.97 3.57
CA ARG A 557 21.19 19.24 3.44
C ARG A 557 19.84 19.00 2.80
N ILE A 558 18.85 19.82 3.14
CA ILE A 558 17.58 19.83 2.41
C ILE A 558 17.87 20.35 0.99
N GLU A 559 17.43 19.61 -0.03
CA GLU A 559 17.60 20.01 -1.42
C GLU A 559 16.30 20.56 -2.01
N THR A 560 15.18 19.88 -1.78
CA THR A 560 13.88 20.32 -2.30
C THR A 560 12.76 19.98 -1.34
N VAL A 561 11.73 20.83 -1.34
CA VAL A 561 10.43 20.56 -0.71
C VAL A 561 9.39 20.49 -1.80
N SER A 562 8.56 19.45 -1.80
CA SER A 562 7.48 19.27 -2.77
C SER A 562 6.48 20.42 -2.70
N GLY A 563 6.13 21.00 -3.84
CA GLY A 563 5.04 21.99 -3.93
C GLY A 563 3.64 21.37 -3.84
N VAL A 564 3.54 20.03 -3.86
CA VAL A 564 2.28 19.29 -3.81
C VAL A 564 2.14 18.62 -2.45
N VAL A 565 1.01 18.89 -1.80
CA VAL A 565 0.56 18.20 -0.59
C VAL A 565 -0.14 16.90 -1.00
N ASP A 566 0.18 15.80 -0.33
CA ASP A 566 -0.59 14.57 -0.46
C ASP A 566 -1.98 14.77 0.17
N PRO A 567 -3.09 14.75 -0.61
CA PRO A 567 -4.43 15.05 -0.10
C PRO A 567 -4.97 13.97 0.85
N VAL A 568 -4.37 12.77 0.85
CA VAL A 568 -4.75 11.67 1.75
C VAL A 568 -4.12 11.84 3.12
N THR A 569 -2.85 12.26 3.17
CA THR A 569 -2.08 12.33 4.43
C THR A 569 -1.92 13.74 4.98
N GLY A 570 -2.16 14.78 4.17
CA GLY A 570 -1.91 16.18 4.55
C GLY A 570 -0.42 16.47 4.78
N THR A 571 0.47 15.71 4.12
CA THR A 571 1.92 15.84 4.28
C THR A 571 2.59 16.33 3.00
N VAL A 572 3.73 16.99 3.19
CA VAL A 572 4.61 17.45 2.13
C VAL A 572 5.89 16.63 2.18
N GLN A 573 6.29 16.10 1.03
CA GLN A 573 7.53 15.35 0.89
C GLN A 573 8.72 16.31 0.78
N ILE A 574 9.77 16.02 1.53
CA ILE A 574 11.06 16.71 1.51
C ILE A 574 12.13 15.74 1.05
N LYS A 575 13.04 16.24 0.22
CA LYS A 575 14.22 15.51 -0.28
C LYS A 575 15.46 16.15 0.32
N ALA A 576 16.20 15.39 1.12
CA ALA A 576 17.52 15.76 1.62
C ALA A 576 18.63 14.99 0.88
N LEU A 577 19.74 15.65 0.61
CA LEU A 577 20.91 15.10 -0.07
C LEU A 577 22.01 14.83 0.95
N PHE A 578 22.54 13.61 0.94
CA PHE A 578 23.65 13.16 1.77
C PHE A 578 24.81 12.70 0.89
N PRO A 579 26.05 13.17 1.12
CA PRO A 579 27.21 12.62 0.44
C PRO A 579 27.48 11.20 0.94
N ASN A 580 27.90 10.30 0.05
CA ASN A 580 28.14 8.89 0.37
C ASN A 580 29.51 8.41 -0.17
N PRO A 581 30.62 9.04 0.26
CA PRO A 581 31.96 8.75 -0.28
C PRO A 581 32.40 7.31 0.02
N ASP A 582 32.09 6.81 1.22
CA ASP A 582 32.43 5.47 1.70
C ASP A 582 31.42 4.40 1.27
N ARG A 583 30.31 4.80 0.63
CA ARG A 583 29.25 3.92 0.12
C ARG A 583 28.57 3.03 1.16
N GLU A 584 28.54 3.51 2.39
CA GLU A 584 27.81 2.87 3.49
C GLU A 584 26.29 2.90 3.25
N LEU A 585 25.80 3.96 2.60
CA LEU A 585 24.39 4.07 2.25
C LEU A 585 24.08 3.32 0.95
N LEU A 586 23.07 2.45 1.02
CA LEU A 586 22.58 1.68 -0.12
C LEU A 586 21.20 2.17 -0.56
N SER A 587 20.93 2.19 -1.87
CA SER A 587 19.60 2.55 -2.38
C SER A 587 18.56 1.53 -1.92
N GLY A 588 17.41 2.01 -1.45
CA GLY A 588 16.32 1.17 -0.92
C GLY A 588 16.35 0.94 0.59
N SER A 589 17.38 1.43 1.29
CA SER A 589 17.40 1.41 2.75
C SER A 589 16.43 2.45 3.34
N ILE A 590 16.20 2.33 4.65
CA ILE A 590 15.38 3.25 5.44
C ILE A 590 16.29 3.82 6.53
N GLY A 591 16.00 5.04 6.95
CA GLY A 591 16.63 5.67 8.11
C GLY A 591 15.71 6.73 8.70
N ASN A 592 16.21 7.51 9.65
CA ASN A 592 15.52 8.69 10.16
C ASN A 592 16.34 9.95 9.91
N VAL A 593 15.76 10.93 9.22
CA VAL A 593 16.36 12.26 9.10
C VAL A 593 16.09 13.02 10.38
N ILE A 594 17.16 13.54 10.98
CA ILE A 594 17.15 14.32 12.19
C ILE A 594 17.31 15.79 11.82
N LEU A 595 16.25 16.58 12.03
CA LEU A 595 16.28 18.02 11.90
C LEU A 595 16.63 18.62 13.27
N GLN A 596 17.74 19.34 13.34
CA GLN A 596 18.12 20.08 14.55
C GLN A 596 17.41 21.44 14.53
N ASN A 597 16.62 21.73 15.58
CA ASN A 597 16.15 23.10 15.78
C ASN A 597 17.28 23.95 16.41
N PRO A 598 17.39 25.23 16.04
CA PRO A 598 18.30 26.16 16.69
C PRO A 598 17.98 26.28 18.19
N LYS A 599 19.02 26.52 19.01
CA LYS A 599 18.90 26.70 20.47
C LYS A 599 17.88 27.80 20.78
N THR A 600 16.85 27.45 21.54
CA THR A 600 15.91 28.41 22.11
C THR A 600 16.05 28.42 23.63
N GLU A 601 16.20 29.61 24.20
CA GLU A 601 16.06 29.84 25.64
C GLU A 601 14.63 29.49 26.04
N ALA A 602 14.45 28.48 26.89
CA ALA A 602 13.15 28.10 27.39
C ALA A 602 13.20 27.78 28.89
N VAL A 603 12.09 28.03 29.59
CA VAL A 603 11.96 27.63 30.99
C VAL A 603 11.82 26.11 31.02
N THR A 604 12.80 25.43 31.65
CA THR A 604 12.77 23.97 31.79
C THR A 604 12.70 23.57 33.25
N ILE A 605 11.91 22.56 33.56
CA ILE A 605 11.83 21.97 34.90
C ILE A 605 11.98 20.45 34.79
N PRO A 606 12.66 19.78 35.75
CA PRO A 606 12.71 18.33 35.80
C PRO A 606 11.31 17.72 35.87
N MET A 607 11.05 16.64 35.14
CA MET A 607 9.76 15.95 35.21
C MET A 607 9.47 15.44 36.64
N THR A 608 10.51 15.12 37.42
CA THR A 608 10.42 14.73 38.85
C THR A 608 9.87 15.82 39.77
N ALA A 609 9.89 17.08 39.33
CA ALA A 609 9.37 18.24 40.05
C ALA A 609 7.87 18.49 39.76
N THR A 610 7.20 17.59 39.05
CA THR A 610 5.80 17.74 38.63
C THR A 610 4.94 16.54 39.03
N VAL A 611 3.64 16.78 39.20
CA VAL A 611 2.60 15.75 39.42
C VAL A 611 1.54 15.90 38.35
N GLU A 612 1.01 14.78 37.86
CA GLU A 612 -0.13 14.79 36.94
C GLU A 612 -1.43 14.62 37.73
N LEU A 613 -2.29 15.64 37.70
CA LEU A 613 -3.57 15.67 38.41
C LEU A 613 -4.69 15.98 37.41
N GLN A 614 -5.58 15.01 37.17
CA GLN A 614 -6.78 15.17 36.32
C GLN A 614 -6.48 15.83 34.95
N ASP A 615 -5.54 15.24 34.21
CA ASP A 615 -5.08 15.70 32.89
C ASP A 615 -4.35 17.06 32.87
N LYS A 616 -3.91 17.56 34.03
CA LYS A 616 -3.05 18.75 34.15
C LYS A 616 -1.74 18.41 34.84
N ILE A 617 -0.65 18.96 34.31
CA ILE A 617 0.66 18.87 34.96
C ILE A 617 0.76 20.04 35.94
N ILE A 618 1.04 19.74 37.20
CA ILE A 618 1.19 20.75 38.26
C ILE A 618 2.59 20.68 38.86
N ALA A 619 3.13 21.84 39.25
CA ALA A 619 4.28 21.95 40.13
C ALA A 619 3.89 22.74 41.37
N TYR A 620 4.45 22.41 42.53
CA TYR A 620 4.23 23.22 43.74
C TYR A 620 5.29 24.31 43.83
N ARG A 621 4.87 25.57 43.66
CA ARG A 621 5.70 26.74 43.92
C ARG A 621 5.59 27.16 45.37
N LEU A 622 6.66 27.69 45.92
CA LEU A 622 6.69 28.14 47.30
C LEU A 622 6.36 29.63 47.39
N LYS A 623 5.31 29.96 48.13
CA LYS A 623 4.90 31.34 48.40
C LYS A 623 4.72 31.51 49.90
N ASN A 624 5.47 32.43 50.50
CA ASN A 624 5.46 32.69 51.94
C ASN A 624 5.67 31.43 52.82
N GLY A 625 6.50 30.47 52.36
CA GLY A 625 6.77 29.22 53.10
C GLY A 625 5.67 28.15 53.00
N GLN A 626 4.67 28.35 52.14
CA GLN A 626 3.61 27.39 51.85
C GLN A 626 3.63 26.97 50.38
N ALA A 627 3.19 25.73 50.12
CA ALA A 627 3.09 25.15 48.78
C ALA A 627 1.83 25.66 48.07
N GLU A 628 1.99 26.25 46.89
CA GLU A 628 0.91 26.69 46.00
C GLU A 628 1.00 25.93 44.67
N ALA A 629 -0.08 25.33 44.21
CA ALA A 629 -0.13 24.61 42.95
C ALA A 629 -0.07 25.58 41.76
N ALA A 630 0.97 25.46 40.96
CA ALA A 630 1.11 26.09 39.66
C ALA A 630 0.68 25.08 38.58
N TYR A 631 -0.43 25.36 37.90
CA TYR A 631 -0.88 24.58 36.75
C TYR A 631 -0.03 24.94 35.53
N LEU A 632 0.61 23.93 34.95
CA LEU A 632 1.58 24.12 33.88
C LEU A 632 0.99 23.78 32.52
N THR A 633 1.25 24.65 31.55
CA THR A 633 1.12 24.34 30.13
C THR A 633 2.52 24.00 29.62
N VAL A 634 2.80 22.73 29.31
CA VAL A 634 4.12 22.29 28.82
C VAL A 634 4.12 22.06 27.30
N ASP A 635 5.27 22.21 26.65
CA ASP A 635 5.43 21.84 25.24
C ASP A 635 5.46 20.31 25.07
N ARG A 636 4.97 19.85 23.90
CA ARG A 636 5.02 18.43 23.49
C ARG A 636 6.44 17.99 23.13
N LEU A 637 7.29 18.94 22.73
CA LEU A 637 8.70 18.73 22.48
C LEU A 637 9.45 18.89 23.81
N ASN A 638 10.11 17.83 24.26
CA ASN A 638 10.94 17.83 25.46
C ASN A 638 12.25 17.12 25.17
N ASP A 639 13.24 17.29 26.05
CA ASP A 639 14.56 16.65 25.93
C ASP A 639 14.59 15.23 26.56
N GLY A 640 13.41 14.65 26.85
CA GLY A 640 13.25 13.35 27.49
C GLY A 640 13.32 13.36 29.03
N ASN A 641 13.96 14.37 29.64
CA ASN A 641 14.18 14.42 31.10
C ASN A 641 13.57 15.67 31.78
N ARG A 642 13.29 16.73 31.02
CA ARG A 642 12.75 18.01 31.51
C ARG A 642 11.53 18.43 30.69
N PHE A 643 10.51 18.99 31.33
CA PHE A 643 9.43 19.67 30.64
C PHE A 643 9.83 21.09 30.23
N ILE A 644 9.48 21.48 29.01
CA ILE A 644 9.54 22.87 28.57
C ILE A 644 8.22 23.55 28.97
N VAL A 645 8.27 24.54 29.86
CA VAL A 645 7.08 25.23 30.39
C VAL A 645 6.78 26.45 29.52
N LYS A 646 5.56 26.52 28.97
CA LYS A 646 5.04 27.69 28.23
C LYS A 646 4.34 28.69 29.13
N GLU A 647 3.54 28.18 30.06
CA GLU A 647 2.74 28.99 30.99
C GLU A 647 2.65 28.30 32.35
N GLY A 648 2.47 29.08 33.41
CA GLY A 648 2.24 28.58 34.78
C GLY A 648 3.40 28.83 35.75
N LEU A 649 4.62 29.02 35.26
CA LEU A 649 5.81 29.36 36.07
C LEU A 649 6.58 30.52 35.45
N SER A 650 7.15 31.36 36.31
CA SER A 650 8.02 32.47 35.93
C SER A 650 9.47 32.18 36.33
N VAL A 651 10.42 32.76 35.58
CA VAL A 651 11.83 32.72 35.96
C VAL A 651 12.00 33.36 37.34
N GLY A 652 12.62 32.63 38.26
CA GLY A 652 12.82 33.05 39.64
C GLY A 652 11.87 32.39 40.66
N ASP A 653 10.80 31.73 40.22
CA ASP A 653 9.93 30.94 41.09
C ASP A 653 10.73 29.81 41.76
N THR A 654 10.43 29.50 43.02
CA THR A 654 11.04 28.38 43.74
C THR A 654 10.03 27.25 43.79
N ILE A 655 10.35 26.09 43.21
CA ILE A 655 9.46 24.93 43.12
C ILE A 655 10.05 23.73 43.86
N VAL A 656 9.18 22.82 44.32
CA VAL A 656 9.60 21.55 44.93
C VAL A 656 10.16 20.61 43.86
N ALA A 657 11.40 20.15 44.04
CA ALA A 657 12.16 19.38 43.06
C ALA A 657 11.98 17.86 43.19
N GLU A 658 11.76 17.38 44.43
CA GLU A 658 11.66 15.97 44.79
C GLU A 658 10.58 15.76 45.85
N GLY A 659 9.91 14.61 45.84
CA GLY A 659 8.84 14.29 46.79
C GLY A 659 7.52 15.03 46.53
N VAL A 660 7.38 15.67 45.36
CA VAL A 660 6.24 16.49 44.95
C VAL A 660 4.88 15.76 45.08
N GLY A 661 4.85 14.42 44.93
CA GLY A 661 3.63 13.62 45.10
C GLY A 661 3.11 13.50 46.55
N LEU A 662 3.91 13.88 47.55
CA LEU A 662 3.52 13.90 48.96
C LEU A 662 3.08 15.29 49.42
N VAL A 663 3.30 16.32 48.59
CA VAL A 663 2.96 17.72 48.88
C VAL A 663 1.48 17.97 48.56
N ARG A 664 0.83 18.77 49.40
CA ARG A 664 -0.56 19.22 49.21
C ARG A 664 -0.62 20.75 49.17
N GLU A 665 -1.65 21.27 48.54
CA GLU A 665 -1.95 22.71 48.53
C GLU A 665 -1.99 23.27 49.97
N GLY A 666 -1.30 24.40 50.20
CA GLY A 666 -1.24 25.07 51.50
C GLY A 666 -0.32 24.41 52.54
N MET A 667 0.35 23.31 52.20
CA MET A 667 1.28 22.64 53.13
C MET A 667 2.47 23.56 53.43
N SER A 668 2.80 23.74 54.71
CA SER A 668 3.99 24.48 55.10
C SER A 668 5.23 23.64 54.83
N ILE A 669 6.16 24.19 54.04
CA ILE A 669 7.38 23.51 53.61
C ILE A 669 8.58 24.30 54.12
N THR A 670 9.49 23.61 54.81
CA THR A 670 10.82 24.16 55.08
C THR A 670 11.74 23.82 53.91
N PRO A 671 12.25 24.82 53.16
CA PRO A 671 13.09 24.57 52.01
C PRO A 671 14.44 23.99 52.45
N LYS A 672 14.83 22.86 51.89
CA LYS A 672 16.20 22.34 52.00
C LYS A 672 16.96 22.80 50.75
N ASN A 673 17.64 23.94 50.86
CA ASN A 673 18.48 24.48 49.78
C ASN A 673 19.74 23.61 49.60
N GLU A 674 20.21 23.45 48.37
CA GLU A 674 21.56 22.96 48.12
C GLU A 674 22.58 23.95 48.70
N THR A 675 23.49 23.42 49.52
CA THR A 675 24.84 23.95 49.56
C THR A 675 25.50 23.49 48.27
N LYS A 676 26.11 24.45 47.54
CA LYS A 676 26.74 24.31 46.21
C LYS A 676 27.39 22.98 45.90
#